data_AF-A0A819T144-F1
#
_entry.id   AF-A0A819T144-F1
#
_cell.length_a   1.000
_cell.length_b   1.000
_cell.length_c   1.000
_cell.angle_alpha   90.00
_cell.angle_beta   90.00
_cell.angle_gamma   90.00
#
_symmetry.space_group_name_H-M   'P 1'
#
loop_
_entity.id
_entity.type
_entity.pdbx_description
1 polymer ?
#
loop_
_entity_poly.entity_id
_entity_poly.type
_entity_poly.pdbx_seq_one_letter_code
_entity_poly.pdbx_strand_id
1 'polypeptide(L)'
;MFSRKHTIAGTNAHKELQLTASRRTEAVASFVQQRIWLHERLYFHSSDLSVYNILLPLIIKQGSLSIERIRSIVLTLIEQHSVLRTAVRFNPQSNQIEQYIQAATDDMYSFKHSRGISTSEQLDRLLTNESIGKHFDIETGRVVRCHIIQRSNDEHDHLLAEGDLVAITFHHISFDNSSLKPFMEAFKKACWTDRHKKPVSSIPQYIDFTLHEQMMLADTRMDSKMNKARQFWFNVMDSYDWSRIRQLVPGKTDIKQIRSGRGFSTAFSINQHVADAMMLCASLNNITMFTLSLSCYYAFLFKLMNDDDLCVAGNIANRFVQETKDMIGMFVNLVPYRIKIEPNEPFDHLLRKVQQLSSNILEHGCLPYQHIINSYDQREQQVLPSTLFHYESLMSSITQNNKSEATTDKGTVFGIYFDRDRSHGNGTVLFDLSLTIAHDHHSQSTECFLDCSADIFHHQADVDLLANRFLHMLTQLFGSSMTDDPMHNQSSMPISRLSLILPEEIEEMQGVIFCRLPNIENEASASYAQTRIWLDERTPFDSCKSQIAAYNMPFIYHLFPNHTLSVQQLCNALQLVLAKHESLHTSLIFDTKENLLMQRIIELNDNHNKLFTLIESTYETDEQLHDIMHDERRNTQHFDLSQGLVFRYHLVYYKEISPNNLLSDKDVIIFNFHHIIFDFSSINIFLNDLNQAYTTSQVSNDDNTTLRYFDYAAIEQQMSMTGASMFWRDALHDCKLDQPLLLPFDRYRLANEHQTGHTTTISFDFGQDLSYDFLTHASSNNISLQHLTFAIYFFFLFNLTNGQTDLCVGMNINNNRYRDELKSIIGLFENIIPLRCQLDPHWSFHQLLKHVRDVATSSMKYSYFPLQRILNQYSHISKHAFLDTSLEFISYKSSIGNNAIMIGDSQLVSKSSSFSINEDEILSVFDFSLSIYHDMNMNQLSYTINASFDLFNRDTVEKISQRFHFISNQLSTSISDNQVNKPMHELSLILSNERYLMQSLNNTQMSFSSPLTCIHHEFVYQVMKHPQKLAIELDEQSLTYCELLYCVQILSLHLINKYVVVPGEIICQCVERSLSMVIGIMSIEMAGGVYCPLSPRDPQHRLHTLVKQTQSRLVLAHWSTKSMFNDGIVSFDIGSILTYNDVTSDIDVDRLSSITVTSSDIAYIIFTSGSTGVPKAVR
;
A
#
# COMPACT_ATOMS: atom_id res chain seq x y z
N MET A 1 -15.46 -28.22 -36.68
CA MET A 1 -14.63 -28.22 -37.91
C MET A 1 -13.24 -27.62 -37.61
N PHE A 2 -12.59 -28.04 -36.51
CA PHE A 2 -11.32 -27.49 -36.03
C PHE A 2 -10.24 -28.57 -36.07
N SER A 3 -9.65 -28.72 -37.25
CA SER A 3 -8.36 -29.37 -37.49
C SER A 3 -7.52 -28.33 -38.23
N ARG A 4 -6.84 -27.46 -37.50
CA ARG A 4 -5.72 -26.68 -38.04
C ARG A 4 -4.52 -26.85 -37.12
N LYS A 5 -3.64 -27.75 -37.57
CA LYS A 5 -2.23 -27.82 -37.22
C LYS A 5 -1.63 -26.41 -37.26
N HIS A 6 -1.20 -25.88 -36.13
CA HIS A 6 -0.19 -24.83 -36.12
C HIS A 6 1.19 -25.47 -36.35
N THR A 7 1.44 -25.80 -37.62
CA THR A 7 2.80 -25.82 -38.17
C THR A 7 3.23 -24.37 -38.33
N ILE A 8 4.14 -23.89 -37.48
CA ILE A 8 4.85 -22.63 -37.75
C ILE A 8 5.81 -22.92 -38.90
N ALA A 9 5.49 -22.36 -40.07
CA ALA A 9 6.39 -22.28 -41.20
C ALA A 9 7.43 -21.17 -40.91
N GLY A 10 8.57 -21.58 -40.36
CA GLY A 10 9.80 -20.80 -40.31
C GLY A 10 10.87 -21.50 -41.13
N THR A 11 10.82 -21.35 -42.46
CA THR A 11 11.91 -21.75 -43.35
C THR A 11 13.03 -20.72 -43.25
N ASN A 12 14.04 -21.00 -42.42
CA ASN A 12 15.44 -20.71 -42.75
C ASN A 12 16.36 -21.59 -41.90
N ALA A 13 17.32 -22.20 -42.59
CA ALA A 13 18.06 -23.38 -42.17
C ALA A 13 19.07 -23.12 -41.04
N HIS A 14 18.79 -23.68 -39.86
CA HIS A 14 19.81 -24.28 -39.02
C HIS A 14 19.43 -25.76 -38.86
N LYS A 15 20.31 -26.68 -39.27
CA LYS A 15 20.17 -28.11 -38.99
C LYS A 15 20.10 -28.27 -37.46
N GLU A 16 18.90 -28.39 -36.90
CA GLU A 16 18.74 -28.83 -35.51
C GLU A 16 19.36 -30.24 -35.41
N LEU A 17 20.35 -30.37 -34.52
CA LEU A 17 21.03 -31.64 -34.27
C LEU A 17 20.01 -32.66 -33.76
N GLN A 18 19.80 -33.74 -34.52
CA GLN A 18 19.01 -34.89 -34.06
C GLN A 18 19.64 -35.49 -32.79
N LEU A 19 18.79 -35.86 -31.83
CA LEU A 19 19.25 -36.63 -30.66
C LEU A 19 19.71 -38.01 -31.13
N THR A 20 20.97 -38.35 -30.86
CA THR A 20 21.56 -39.65 -31.20
C THR A 20 21.72 -40.48 -29.93
N ALA A 21 21.31 -41.76 -29.99
CA ALA A 21 21.43 -42.66 -28.86
C ALA A 21 22.91 -42.93 -28.54
N SER A 22 23.36 -42.54 -27.34
CA SER A 22 24.72 -42.83 -26.88
C SER A 22 24.75 -44.13 -26.06
N ARG A 23 25.95 -44.72 -25.94
CA ARG A 23 26.18 -45.88 -25.04
C ARG A 23 26.65 -45.46 -23.65
N ARG A 24 26.59 -44.17 -23.31
CA ARG A 24 27.06 -43.68 -22.01
C ARG A 24 26.09 -44.10 -20.91
N THR A 25 26.65 -44.45 -19.75
CA THR A 25 25.91 -44.78 -18.54
C THR A 25 26.07 -43.71 -17.46
N GLU A 26 26.92 -42.71 -17.71
CA GLU A 26 27.17 -41.58 -16.82
C GLU A 26 27.32 -40.28 -17.62
N ALA A 27 26.84 -39.18 -17.04
CA ALA A 27 26.97 -37.84 -17.58
C ALA A 27 26.77 -36.82 -16.45
N VAL A 28 27.12 -35.56 -16.68
CA VAL A 28 26.66 -34.47 -15.81
C VAL A 28 25.12 -34.45 -15.84
N ALA A 29 24.46 -34.24 -14.71
CA ALA A 29 23.00 -34.25 -14.62
C ALA A 29 22.39 -33.05 -15.36
N SER A 30 21.14 -33.14 -15.79
CA SER A 30 20.48 -31.98 -16.43
C SER A 30 20.31 -30.85 -15.42
N PHE A 31 20.24 -29.59 -15.85
CA PHE A 31 20.16 -28.47 -14.92
C PHE A 31 18.92 -28.54 -14.00
N VAL A 32 17.82 -29.09 -14.53
CA VAL A 32 16.61 -29.33 -13.73
C VAL A 32 16.86 -30.38 -12.65
N GLN A 33 17.56 -31.48 -12.98
CA GLN A 33 17.95 -32.49 -11.99
C GLN A 33 18.91 -31.93 -10.94
N GLN A 34 19.87 -31.10 -11.34
CA GLN A 34 20.79 -30.43 -10.42
C GLN A 34 20.03 -29.52 -9.43
N ARG A 35 19.08 -28.73 -9.94
CA ARG A 35 18.23 -27.85 -9.12
C ARG A 35 17.39 -28.63 -8.12
N ILE A 36 16.70 -29.68 -8.55
CA ILE A 36 15.87 -30.52 -7.66
C ILE A 36 16.77 -31.13 -6.56
N TRP A 37 17.92 -31.71 -6.95
CA TRP A 37 18.87 -32.33 -6.02
C TRP A 37 19.41 -31.36 -4.96
N LEU A 38 19.68 -30.11 -5.34
CA LEU A 38 20.10 -29.03 -4.43
C LEU A 38 18.94 -28.57 -3.53
N HIS A 39 17.76 -28.33 -4.10
CA HIS A 39 16.61 -27.78 -3.40
C HIS A 39 16.13 -28.70 -2.27
N GLU A 40 16.06 -30.00 -2.55
CA GLU A 40 15.71 -31.03 -1.56
C GLU A 40 16.69 -31.04 -0.38
N ARG A 41 18.00 -30.85 -0.62
CA ARG A 41 19.03 -30.81 0.43
C ARG A 41 19.10 -29.52 1.22
N LEU A 42 18.82 -28.38 0.58
CA LEU A 42 18.98 -27.07 1.21
C LEU A 42 17.73 -26.66 1.99
N TYR A 43 16.54 -26.91 1.44
CA TYR A 43 15.30 -26.37 1.99
C TYR A 43 14.44 -27.40 2.71
N PHE A 44 14.55 -28.69 2.34
CA PHE A 44 13.65 -29.74 2.83
C PHE A 44 14.34 -30.92 3.52
N HIS A 45 15.66 -30.89 3.70
CA HIS A 45 16.42 -32.02 4.25
C HIS A 45 15.98 -32.42 5.67
N SER A 46 15.39 -31.51 6.43
CA SER A 46 14.83 -31.80 7.76
C SER A 46 13.30 -31.91 7.78
N SER A 47 12.63 -31.86 6.63
CA SER A 47 11.20 -32.15 6.55
C SER A 47 10.98 -33.66 6.53
N ASP A 48 9.94 -34.12 7.21
CA ASP A 48 9.49 -35.52 7.11
C ASP A 48 8.68 -35.78 5.83
N LEU A 49 8.35 -34.73 5.05
CA LEU A 49 7.47 -34.77 3.89
C LEU A 49 8.26 -34.58 2.59
N SER A 50 7.93 -35.36 1.56
CA SER A 50 8.53 -35.19 0.23
C SER A 50 7.65 -34.33 -0.67
N VAL A 51 8.14 -33.13 -1.05
CA VAL A 51 7.44 -32.19 -1.93
C VAL A 51 7.62 -32.47 -3.43
N TYR A 52 8.46 -33.45 -3.79
CA TYR A 52 8.81 -33.80 -5.17
C TYR A 52 8.23 -35.15 -5.63
N ASN A 53 7.26 -35.69 -4.90
CA ASN A 53 6.56 -36.90 -5.29
C ASN A 53 5.44 -36.59 -6.31
N ILE A 54 5.39 -37.36 -7.40
CA ILE A 54 4.28 -37.38 -8.36
C ILE A 54 3.53 -38.68 -8.18
N LEU A 55 2.26 -38.61 -7.78
CA LEU A 55 1.40 -39.78 -7.61
C LEU A 55 0.53 -40.00 -8.85
N LEU A 56 0.61 -41.18 -9.45
CA LEU A 56 -0.27 -41.62 -10.55
C LEU A 56 -1.20 -42.74 -10.07
N PRO A 57 -2.43 -42.43 -9.63
CA PRO A 57 -3.44 -43.44 -9.33
C PRO A 57 -4.07 -43.99 -10.62
N LEU A 58 -3.95 -45.30 -10.84
CA LEU A 58 -4.49 -46.00 -12.00
C LEU A 58 -5.61 -46.96 -11.57
N ILE A 59 -6.86 -46.65 -11.93
CA ILE A 59 -8.04 -47.45 -11.63
C ILE A 59 -8.26 -48.52 -12.69
N ILE A 60 -8.54 -49.75 -12.25
CA ILE A 60 -9.06 -50.81 -13.11
C ILE A 60 -10.56 -50.59 -13.30
N LYS A 61 -11.00 -50.33 -14.53
CA LYS A 61 -12.43 -50.18 -14.87
C LYS A 61 -13.00 -51.39 -15.61
N GLN A 62 -12.17 -52.15 -16.32
CA GLN A 62 -12.62 -53.32 -17.09
C GLN A 62 -11.53 -54.41 -17.13
N GLY A 63 -11.95 -55.67 -16.99
CA GLY A 63 -11.08 -56.85 -17.01
C GLY A 63 -10.39 -57.14 -15.66
N SER A 64 -9.56 -58.19 -15.61
CA SER A 64 -8.74 -58.51 -14.44
C SER A 64 -7.24 -58.62 -14.79
N LEU A 65 -6.37 -58.21 -13.88
CA LEU A 65 -4.91 -58.23 -14.07
C LEU A 65 -4.22 -58.75 -12.82
N SER A 66 -3.30 -59.70 -12.97
CA SER A 66 -2.61 -60.25 -11.82
C SER A 66 -1.58 -59.28 -11.24
N ILE A 67 -1.39 -59.37 -9.93
CA ILE A 67 -0.42 -58.56 -9.20
C ILE A 67 1.01 -58.77 -9.72
N GLU A 68 1.37 -60.02 -10.03
CA GLU A 68 2.65 -60.42 -10.62
C GLU A 68 2.84 -59.80 -12.00
N ARG A 69 1.75 -59.63 -12.77
CA ARG A 69 1.80 -58.97 -14.07
C ARG A 69 2.09 -57.49 -13.90
N ILE A 70 1.49 -56.80 -12.93
CA ILE A 70 1.84 -55.40 -12.61
C ILE A 70 3.31 -55.27 -12.23
N ARG A 71 3.83 -56.15 -11.36
CA ARG A 71 5.26 -56.15 -11.00
C ARG A 71 6.16 -56.27 -12.24
N SER A 72 5.82 -57.20 -13.13
CA SER A 72 6.55 -57.38 -14.39
C SER A 72 6.46 -56.15 -15.30
N ILE A 73 5.30 -55.48 -15.36
CA ILE A 73 5.09 -54.27 -16.17
C ILE A 73 5.97 -53.13 -15.66
N VAL A 74 5.91 -52.82 -14.36
CA VAL A 74 6.69 -51.74 -13.75
C VAL A 74 8.18 -51.96 -13.97
N LEU A 75 8.67 -53.18 -13.75
CA LEU A 75 10.07 -53.51 -13.99
C LEU A 75 10.45 -53.38 -15.48
N THR A 76 9.57 -53.79 -16.40
CA THR A 76 9.80 -53.62 -17.85
C THR A 76 9.92 -52.15 -18.23
N LEU A 77 9.13 -51.27 -17.61
CA LEU A 77 9.22 -49.82 -17.83
C LEU A 77 10.53 -49.25 -17.30
N ILE A 78 10.99 -49.70 -16.12
CA ILE A 78 12.29 -49.32 -15.54
C ILE A 78 13.46 -49.82 -16.42
N GLU A 79 13.34 -51.02 -17.01
CA GLU A 79 14.31 -51.55 -17.97
C GLU A 79 14.37 -50.69 -19.24
N GLN A 80 13.22 -50.33 -19.82
CA GLN A 80 13.08 -49.61 -21.08
C GLN A 80 13.40 -48.11 -20.99
N HIS A 81 13.14 -47.49 -19.84
CA HIS A 81 13.33 -46.07 -19.60
C HIS A 81 14.38 -45.84 -18.51
N SER A 82 15.63 -45.67 -18.93
CA SER A 82 16.79 -45.57 -18.04
C SER A 82 16.68 -44.47 -16.97
N VAL A 83 15.94 -43.38 -17.23
CA VAL A 83 15.72 -42.29 -16.27
C VAL A 83 15.05 -42.76 -14.97
N LEU A 84 14.23 -43.81 -15.03
CA LEU A 84 13.51 -44.39 -13.88
C LEU A 84 14.41 -45.22 -12.95
N ARG A 85 15.69 -45.40 -13.33
CA ARG A 85 16.76 -46.08 -12.54
C ARG A 85 18.05 -45.27 -12.56
N THR A 86 17.95 -43.95 -12.74
CA THR A 86 19.11 -43.07 -12.79
C THR A 86 19.34 -42.46 -11.42
N ALA A 87 20.52 -42.73 -10.86
CA ALA A 87 21.01 -42.12 -9.63
C ALA A 87 21.56 -40.72 -9.93
N VAL A 88 21.30 -39.73 -9.08
CA VAL A 88 21.85 -38.37 -9.18
C VAL A 88 22.59 -38.02 -7.90
N ARG A 89 23.88 -37.70 -8.00
CA ARG A 89 24.73 -37.41 -6.84
C ARG A 89 25.85 -36.43 -7.17
N PHE A 90 26.35 -35.72 -6.16
CA PHE A 90 27.50 -34.84 -6.30
C PHE A 90 28.79 -35.66 -6.43
N ASN A 91 29.60 -35.33 -7.43
CA ASN A 91 30.94 -35.89 -7.62
C ASN A 91 31.99 -34.87 -7.12
N PRO A 92 32.66 -35.13 -5.98
CA PRO A 92 33.66 -34.21 -5.44
C PRO A 92 34.88 -33.98 -6.34
N GLN A 93 35.17 -34.90 -7.26
CA GLN A 93 36.34 -34.80 -8.14
C GLN A 93 36.11 -33.83 -9.30
N SER A 94 34.91 -33.84 -9.89
CA SER A 94 34.51 -32.92 -10.97
C SER A 94 33.85 -31.65 -10.45
N ASN A 95 33.51 -31.60 -9.15
CA ASN A 95 32.72 -30.53 -8.53
C ASN A 95 31.38 -30.29 -9.26
N GLN A 96 30.78 -31.37 -9.75
CA GLN A 96 29.54 -31.35 -10.52
C GLN A 96 28.55 -32.40 -9.98
N ILE A 97 27.26 -32.13 -10.18
CA ILE A 97 26.21 -33.12 -9.92
C ILE A 97 26.08 -33.97 -11.18
N GLU A 98 26.27 -35.27 -11.03
CA GLU A 98 26.31 -36.25 -12.11
C GLU A 98 25.16 -37.25 -11.98
N GLN A 99 24.75 -37.79 -13.12
CA GLN A 99 23.74 -38.83 -13.24
C GLN A 99 24.40 -40.17 -13.63
N TYR A 100 23.97 -41.26 -13.01
CA TYR A 100 24.48 -42.62 -13.22
C TYR A 100 23.34 -43.60 -13.43
N ILE A 101 23.29 -44.23 -14.61
CA ILE A 101 22.28 -45.22 -14.97
C ILE A 101 22.58 -46.55 -14.26
N GLN A 102 21.73 -46.97 -13.33
CA GLN A 102 21.88 -48.21 -12.55
C GLN A 102 21.40 -49.44 -13.30
N ALA A 103 21.85 -50.65 -12.95
CA ALA A 103 21.32 -51.87 -13.55
C ALA A 103 19.83 -52.08 -13.20
N ALA A 104 19.00 -52.43 -14.19
CA ALA A 104 17.59 -52.71 -13.95
C ALA A 104 17.43 -54.03 -13.19
N THR A 105 17.07 -53.92 -11.92
CA THR A 105 16.98 -55.01 -10.95
C THR A 105 15.70 -54.85 -10.13
N ASP A 106 15.20 -55.93 -9.52
CA ASP A 106 13.91 -55.94 -8.81
C ASP A 106 13.89 -55.00 -7.59
N ASP A 107 15.05 -54.55 -7.09
CA ASP A 107 15.17 -53.62 -5.97
C ASP A 107 15.22 -52.14 -6.38
N MET A 108 15.04 -51.82 -7.67
CA MET A 108 14.98 -50.43 -8.19
C MET A 108 13.67 -49.70 -7.88
N TYR A 109 12.64 -50.41 -7.42
CA TYR A 109 11.37 -49.81 -6.99
C TYR A 109 10.84 -50.50 -5.74
N SER A 110 10.12 -49.77 -4.90
CA SER A 110 9.44 -50.38 -3.76
C SER A 110 8.05 -50.87 -4.18
N PHE A 111 7.65 -52.05 -3.72
CA PHE A 111 6.34 -52.61 -3.97
C PHE A 111 5.57 -52.82 -2.66
N LYS A 112 4.37 -52.26 -2.56
CA LYS A 112 3.44 -52.44 -1.44
C LYS A 112 2.09 -52.99 -1.92
N HIS A 113 1.41 -53.70 -1.05
CA HIS A 113 0.08 -54.25 -1.31
C HIS A 113 -0.81 -54.05 -0.08
N SER A 114 -1.89 -53.28 -0.23
CA SER A 114 -2.94 -53.10 0.78
C SER A 114 -4.23 -53.77 0.31
N ARG A 115 -4.92 -54.44 1.23
CA ARG A 115 -6.18 -55.16 1.00
C ARG A 115 -7.29 -54.62 1.92
N GLY A 116 -8.54 -54.94 1.61
CA GLY A 116 -9.69 -54.60 2.45
C GLY A 116 -10.06 -53.11 2.49
N ILE A 117 -9.59 -52.31 1.51
CA ILE A 117 -9.91 -50.89 1.43
C ILE A 117 -11.30 -50.72 0.83
N SER A 118 -12.29 -50.46 1.68
CA SER A 118 -13.70 -50.52 1.30
C SER A 118 -14.37 -49.16 1.18
N THR A 119 -13.84 -48.13 1.86
CA THR A 119 -14.39 -46.76 1.86
C THR A 119 -13.51 -45.79 1.08
N SER A 120 -14.10 -44.72 0.51
CA SER A 120 -13.33 -43.66 -0.17
C SER A 120 -12.35 -43.00 0.79
N GLU A 121 -12.77 -42.72 2.03
CA GLU A 121 -11.91 -42.06 3.01
C GLU A 121 -10.64 -42.87 3.34
N GLN A 122 -10.75 -44.20 3.44
CA GLN A 122 -9.59 -45.06 3.63
C GLN A 122 -8.64 -45.00 2.43
N LEU A 123 -9.20 -44.98 1.22
CA LEU A 123 -8.45 -44.87 -0.03
C LEU A 123 -7.74 -43.51 -0.13
N ASP A 124 -8.46 -42.43 0.12
CA ASP A 124 -7.95 -41.06 0.05
C ASP A 124 -6.81 -40.87 1.06
N ARG A 125 -6.98 -41.30 2.32
CA ARG A 125 -5.90 -41.30 3.33
C ARG A 125 -4.67 -42.10 2.89
N LEU A 126 -4.88 -43.24 2.22
CA LEU A 126 -3.79 -44.07 1.73
C LEU A 126 -3.00 -43.37 0.61
N LEU A 127 -3.71 -42.76 -0.33
CA LEU A 127 -3.13 -42.03 -1.45
C LEU A 127 -2.39 -40.77 -0.96
N THR A 128 -2.96 -40.03 -0.01
CA THR A 128 -2.29 -38.91 0.67
C THR A 128 -1.00 -39.37 1.37
N ASN A 129 -1.00 -40.53 2.03
CA ASN A 129 0.22 -41.06 2.63
C ASN A 129 1.27 -41.47 1.60
N GLU A 130 0.87 -41.95 0.41
CA GLU A 130 1.81 -42.29 -0.65
C GLU A 130 2.39 -41.05 -1.35
N SER A 131 1.60 -39.98 -1.49
CA SER A 131 2.04 -38.69 -2.05
C SER A 131 2.95 -37.92 -1.08
N ILE A 132 2.60 -37.82 0.20
CA ILE A 132 3.40 -37.12 1.22
C ILE A 132 4.56 -37.97 1.78
N GLY A 133 4.48 -39.30 1.60
CA GLY A 133 5.36 -40.28 2.23
C GLY A 133 6.86 -40.11 1.97
N LYS A 134 7.66 -40.95 2.65
CA LYS A 134 9.13 -40.90 2.72
C LYS A 134 9.81 -40.47 1.42
N HIS A 135 10.83 -39.63 1.58
CA HIS A 135 11.79 -39.23 0.54
C HIS A 135 12.32 -40.44 -0.24
N PHE A 136 12.48 -40.24 -1.55
CA PHE A 136 13.15 -41.21 -2.40
C PHE A 136 14.66 -41.14 -2.21
N ASP A 137 15.33 -42.28 -2.35
CA ASP A 137 16.79 -42.31 -2.38
C ASP A 137 17.27 -42.06 -3.81
N ILE A 138 17.35 -40.76 -4.16
CA ILE A 138 17.77 -40.30 -5.48
C ILE A 138 19.24 -40.62 -5.78
N GLU A 139 20.09 -40.85 -4.77
CA GLU A 139 21.51 -41.18 -4.97
C GLU A 139 21.73 -42.65 -5.33
N THR A 140 20.78 -43.54 -5.03
CA THR A 140 20.82 -44.94 -5.47
C THR A 140 19.97 -45.22 -6.70
N GLY A 141 19.24 -44.21 -7.20
CA GLY A 141 18.41 -44.32 -8.41
C GLY A 141 17.07 -45.01 -8.18
N ARG A 142 16.69 -45.25 -6.91
CA ARG A 142 15.39 -45.80 -6.52
C ARG A 142 14.35 -44.67 -6.50
N VAL A 143 13.80 -44.33 -7.67
CA VAL A 143 12.91 -43.16 -7.87
C VAL A 143 11.46 -43.53 -8.21
N VAL A 144 11.10 -44.81 -8.06
CA VAL A 144 9.76 -45.35 -8.35
C VAL A 144 9.21 -46.16 -7.16
N ARG A 145 7.93 -45.94 -6.80
CA ARG A 145 7.17 -46.81 -5.89
C ARG A 145 5.90 -47.29 -6.59
N CYS A 146 5.49 -48.52 -6.30
CA CYS A 146 4.24 -49.09 -6.77
C CYS A 146 3.46 -49.63 -5.57
N HIS A 147 2.23 -49.18 -5.41
CA HIS A 147 1.31 -49.62 -4.37
C HIS A 147 0.03 -50.16 -4.99
N ILE A 148 -0.22 -51.45 -4.79
CA ILE A 148 -1.49 -52.10 -5.12
C ILE A 148 -2.49 -51.89 -4.00
N ILE A 149 -3.66 -51.37 -4.32
CA ILE A 149 -4.76 -51.18 -3.40
C ILE A 149 -5.96 -52.00 -3.88
N GLN A 150 -6.22 -53.11 -3.19
CA GLN A 150 -7.36 -53.98 -3.46
C GLN A 150 -8.49 -53.74 -2.46
N ARG A 151 -9.73 -53.76 -2.97
CA ARG A 151 -10.95 -53.69 -2.16
C ARG A 151 -11.26 -55.01 -1.48
N SER A 152 -10.97 -56.11 -2.16
CA SER A 152 -11.10 -57.47 -1.61
C SER A 152 -10.20 -57.64 -0.37
N ASN A 153 -10.70 -58.37 0.62
CA ASN A 153 -9.95 -58.73 1.83
C ASN A 153 -9.52 -60.21 1.83
N ASP A 154 -9.75 -60.93 0.72
CA ASP A 154 -9.34 -62.34 0.59
C ASP A 154 -7.84 -62.41 0.29
N GLU A 155 -7.09 -63.15 1.10
CA GLU A 155 -5.63 -63.35 0.96
C GLU A 155 -5.25 -64.16 -0.30
N HIS A 156 -6.17 -64.95 -0.85
CA HIS A 156 -5.94 -65.78 -2.05
C HIS A 156 -6.29 -65.06 -3.36
N ASP A 157 -6.78 -63.82 -3.30
CA ASP A 157 -7.16 -63.04 -4.47
C ASP A 157 -5.96 -62.30 -5.07
N HIS A 158 -5.34 -62.92 -6.07
CA HIS A 158 -4.18 -62.38 -6.79
C HIS A 158 -4.55 -61.58 -8.05
N LEU A 159 -5.85 -61.36 -8.29
CA LEU A 159 -6.37 -60.62 -9.45
C LEU A 159 -6.90 -59.26 -9.01
N LEU A 160 -6.48 -58.21 -9.72
CA LEU A 160 -7.09 -56.89 -9.59
C LEU A 160 -8.38 -56.87 -10.40
N ALA A 161 -9.48 -56.51 -9.76
CA ALA A 161 -10.81 -56.42 -10.35
C ALA A 161 -11.25 -54.97 -10.56
N GLU A 162 -12.44 -54.77 -11.14
CA GLU A 162 -13.01 -53.44 -11.34
C GLU A 162 -13.15 -52.67 -10.01
N GLY A 163 -12.56 -51.48 -9.97
CA GLY A 163 -12.51 -50.61 -8.80
C GLY A 163 -11.25 -50.75 -7.94
N ASP A 164 -10.38 -51.73 -8.20
CA ASP A 164 -9.04 -51.78 -7.60
C ASP A 164 -8.10 -50.75 -8.26
N LEU A 165 -7.04 -50.37 -7.54
CA LEU A 165 -6.17 -49.27 -7.91
C LEU A 165 -4.69 -49.65 -7.85
N VAL A 166 -3.93 -49.17 -8.84
CA VAL A 166 -2.45 -49.23 -8.89
C VAL A 166 -1.92 -47.81 -8.76
N ALA A 167 -1.38 -47.47 -7.59
CA ALA A 167 -0.77 -46.18 -7.33
C ALA A 167 0.72 -46.26 -7.66
N ILE A 168 1.19 -45.50 -8.66
CA ILE A 168 2.60 -45.44 -9.03
C ILE A 168 3.13 -44.05 -8.69
N THR A 169 4.09 -43.99 -7.78
CA THR A 169 4.69 -42.74 -7.34
C THR A 169 6.08 -42.60 -7.96
N PHE A 170 6.36 -41.46 -8.57
CA PHE A 170 7.66 -41.10 -9.13
C PHE A 170 8.29 -39.96 -8.33
N HIS A 171 9.61 -39.90 -8.29
CA HIS A 171 10.30 -38.67 -7.93
C HIS A 171 10.40 -37.73 -9.15
N HIS A 172 10.08 -36.44 -8.97
CA HIS A 172 10.12 -35.41 -10.01
C HIS A 172 11.47 -35.32 -10.72
N ILE A 173 12.58 -35.77 -10.11
CA ILE A 173 13.90 -35.84 -10.77
C ILE A 173 13.93 -36.72 -12.04
N SER A 174 12.93 -37.59 -12.20
CA SER A 174 12.85 -38.58 -13.28
C SER A 174 11.58 -38.48 -14.14
N PHE A 175 10.62 -37.63 -13.76
CA PHE A 175 9.29 -37.59 -14.35
C PHE A 175 8.68 -36.18 -14.28
N ASP A 176 7.99 -35.75 -15.33
CA ASP A 176 7.22 -34.50 -15.39
C ASP A 176 5.79 -34.73 -15.92
N ASN A 177 4.93 -33.72 -15.86
CA ASN A 177 3.54 -33.87 -16.33
C ASN A 177 3.44 -34.26 -17.81
N SER A 178 4.37 -33.77 -18.65
CA SER A 178 4.43 -34.14 -20.08
C SER A 178 4.84 -35.60 -20.30
N SER A 179 5.42 -36.26 -19.30
CA SER A 179 5.77 -37.68 -19.33
C SER A 179 4.56 -38.60 -19.10
N LEU A 180 3.42 -38.07 -18.64
CA LEU A 180 2.22 -38.87 -18.39
C LEU A 180 1.74 -39.60 -19.65
N LYS A 181 1.62 -38.90 -20.77
CA LYS A 181 1.17 -39.50 -22.03
C LYS A 181 2.10 -40.63 -22.52
N PRO A 182 3.43 -40.42 -22.70
CA PRO A 182 4.32 -41.49 -23.13
C PRO A 182 4.40 -42.62 -22.10
N PHE A 183 4.28 -42.31 -20.80
CA PHE A 183 4.19 -43.33 -19.76
C PHE A 183 2.93 -44.21 -19.92
N MET A 184 1.75 -43.61 -20.11
CA MET A 184 0.51 -44.36 -20.29
C MET A 184 0.53 -45.22 -21.56
N GLU A 185 1.14 -44.73 -22.64
CA GLU A 185 1.35 -45.53 -23.86
C GLU A 185 2.31 -46.69 -23.63
N ALA A 186 3.44 -46.46 -22.95
CA ALA A 186 4.40 -47.50 -22.59
C ALA A 186 3.81 -48.54 -21.63
N PHE A 187 3.06 -48.10 -20.62
CA PHE A 187 2.38 -48.95 -19.64
C PHE A 187 1.36 -49.85 -20.33
N LYS A 188 0.51 -49.29 -21.19
CA LYS A 188 -0.44 -50.05 -22.03
C LYS A 188 0.30 -51.09 -22.86
N LYS A 189 1.34 -50.70 -23.61
CA LYS A 189 2.13 -51.63 -24.43
C LYS A 189 2.73 -52.79 -23.61
N ALA A 190 3.24 -52.50 -22.41
CA ALA A 190 3.79 -53.49 -21.50
C ALA A 190 2.73 -54.48 -20.97
N CYS A 191 1.47 -54.07 -20.84
CA CYS A 191 0.38 -54.98 -20.48
C CYS A 191 0.27 -56.17 -21.45
N TRP A 192 0.56 -55.97 -22.74
CA TRP A 192 0.39 -56.98 -23.79
C TRP A 192 1.67 -57.66 -24.28
N THR A 193 2.85 -57.25 -23.79
CA THR A 193 4.14 -57.85 -24.21
C THR A 193 4.65 -58.87 -23.21
N ASP A 194 5.10 -60.05 -23.66
CA ASP A 194 5.74 -61.03 -22.80
C ASP A 194 7.22 -60.68 -22.58
N ARG A 195 7.72 -60.81 -21.34
CA ARG A 195 9.04 -60.31 -20.87
C ARG A 195 10.24 -60.84 -21.68
N HIS A 196 10.05 -61.87 -22.51
CA HIS A 196 11.11 -62.57 -23.25
C HIS A 196 11.56 -61.92 -24.58
N LYS A 197 10.99 -60.78 -24.99
CA LYS A 197 11.55 -59.99 -26.11
C LYS A 197 12.35 -58.79 -25.57
N LYS A 198 13.67 -58.92 -25.45
CA LYS A 198 14.58 -57.78 -25.20
C LYS A 198 14.37 -56.73 -26.30
N PRO A 199 13.90 -55.51 -26.01
CA PRO A 199 13.98 -54.42 -26.97
C PRO A 199 15.43 -53.92 -26.96
N VAL A 200 16.16 -54.16 -28.06
CA VAL A 200 17.33 -53.34 -28.37
C VAL A 200 16.77 -52.01 -28.86
N SER A 201 16.62 -51.05 -27.95
CA SER A 201 16.19 -49.71 -28.31
C SER A 201 17.38 -48.95 -28.87
N SER A 202 17.37 -48.69 -30.18
CA SER A 202 18.22 -47.68 -30.84
C SER A 202 17.65 -46.26 -30.66
N ILE A 203 16.77 -46.05 -29.67
CA ILE A 203 16.02 -44.80 -29.44
C ILE A 203 16.75 -44.00 -28.35
N PRO A 204 16.93 -42.68 -28.54
CA PRO A 204 17.53 -41.79 -27.53
C PRO A 204 16.87 -41.92 -26.16
N GLN A 205 17.69 -41.84 -25.12
CA GLN A 205 17.29 -41.85 -23.71
C GLN A 205 17.48 -40.46 -23.09
N TYR A 206 16.98 -40.26 -21.87
CA TYR A 206 17.07 -38.97 -21.18
C TYR A 206 18.51 -38.48 -20.96
N ILE A 207 19.47 -39.40 -20.80
CA ILE A 207 20.90 -39.05 -20.74
C ILE A 207 21.39 -38.40 -22.05
N ASP A 208 20.85 -38.79 -23.20
CA ASP A 208 21.22 -38.22 -24.50
C ASP A 208 20.67 -36.80 -24.66
N PHE A 209 19.48 -36.53 -24.10
CA PHE A 209 18.96 -35.16 -23.96
C PHE A 209 19.90 -34.31 -23.08
N THR A 210 20.38 -34.86 -21.97
CA THR A 210 21.26 -34.12 -21.06
C THR A 210 22.60 -33.77 -21.72
N LEU A 211 23.18 -34.70 -22.48
CA LEU A 211 24.40 -34.45 -23.25
C LEU A 211 24.18 -33.38 -24.32
N HIS A 212 23.02 -33.41 -25.00
CA HIS A 212 22.65 -32.39 -25.98
C HIS A 212 22.46 -31.02 -25.33
N GLU A 213 21.79 -30.94 -24.18
CA GLU A 213 21.61 -29.71 -23.40
C GLU A 213 22.97 -29.07 -23.04
N GLN A 214 23.93 -29.88 -22.59
CA GLN A 214 25.29 -29.42 -22.27
C GLN A 214 26.05 -28.90 -23.50
N MET A 215 25.94 -29.59 -24.64
CA MET A 215 26.56 -29.14 -25.89
C MET A 215 25.97 -27.81 -26.37
N MET A 216 24.65 -27.64 -26.27
CA MET A 216 23.96 -26.40 -26.65
C MET A 216 24.35 -25.23 -25.75
N LEU A 217 24.57 -25.47 -24.46
CA LEU A 217 24.97 -24.43 -23.49
C LEU A 217 26.43 -24.03 -23.62
N ALA A 218 27.30 -24.97 -24.00
CA ALA A 218 28.72 -24.73 -24.26
C ALA A 218 28.97 -23.93 -25.56
N ASP A 219 27.95 -23.73 -26.41
CA ASP A 219 28.06 -22.86 -27.58
C ASP A 219 28.15 -21.39 -27.16
N THR A 220 29.35 -20.81 -27.32
CA THR A 220 29.66 -19.42 -26.96
C THR A 220 29.63 -18.46 -28.14
N ARG A 221 29.25 -18.91 -29.34
CA ARG A 221 29.16 -18.02 -30.52
C ARG A 221 28.15 -16.90 -30.28
N MET A 222 28.51 -15.66 -30.63
CA MET A 222 27.69 -14.47 -30.36
C MET A 222 26.28 -14.56 -30.98
N ASP A 223 26.17 -15.13 -32.19
CA ASP A 223 24.88 -15.32 -32.89
C ASP A 223 24.12 -16.59 -32.47
N SER A 224 24.65 -17.38 -31.53
CA SER A 224 23.99 -18.61 -31.07
C SER A 224 22.65 -18.31 -30.40
N LYS A 225 21.70 -19.24 -30.52
CA LYS A 225 20.41 -19.20 -29.83
C LYS A 225 20.57 -19.00 -28.32
N MET A 226 21.63 -19.58 -27.75
CA MET A 226 21.90 -19.53 -26.31
C MET A 226 22.39 -18.16 -25.83
N ASN A 227 23.28 -17.48 -26.57
CA ASN A 227 23.71 -16.13 -26.21
C ASN A 227 22.59 -15.09 -26.37
N LYS A 228 21.75 -15.23 -27.40
CA LYS A 228 20.54 -14.38 -27.54
C LYS A 228 19.60 -14.57 -26.36
N ALA A 229 19.39 -15.80 -25.91
CA ALA A 229 18.61 -16.08 -24.71
C ALA A 229 19.24 -15.47 -23.44
N ARG A 230 20.56 -15.58 -23.24
CA ARG A 230 21.26 -14.93 -22.10
C ARG A 230 21.06 -13.42 -22.09
N GLN A 231 21.19 -12.76 -23.24
CA GLN A 231 21.01 -11.31 -23.34
C GLN A 231 19.54 -10.90 -23.09
N PHE A 232 18.58 -11.67 -23.61
CA PHE A 232 17.17 -11.44 -23.34
C PHE A 232 16.87 -11.51 -21.83
N TRP A 233 17.29 -12.60 -21.18
CA TRP A 233 17.08 -12.79 -19.74
C TRP A 233 17.82 -11.75 -18.91
N PHE A 234 19.01 -11.31 -19.37
CA PHE A 234 19.72 -10.20 -18.75
C PHE A 234 18.84 -8.94 -18.69
N ASN A 235 18.18 -8.60 -19.79
CA ASN A 235 17.32 -7.42 -19.86
C ASN A 235 16.01 -7.57 -19.09
N VAL A 236 15.39 -8.76 -19.09
CA VAL A 236 14.13 -9.00 -18.37
C VAL A 236 14.34 -8.90 -16.86
N MET A 237 15.45 -9.44 -16.35
CA MET A 237 15.74 -9.48 -14.91
C MET A 237 16.64 -8.33 -14.43
N ASP A 238 17.07 -7.44 -15.33
CA ASP A 238 17.87 -6.26 -14.96
C ASP A 238 17.13 -5.41 -13.93
N SER A 239 17.84 -4.90 -12.92
CA SER A 239 17.28 -4.11 -11.80
C SER A 239 16.17 -4.78 -10.99
N TYR A 240 15.92 -6.09 -11.14
CA TYR A 240 14.97 -6.78 -10.27
C TYR A 240 15.53 -6.96 -8.87
N ASP A 241 14.76 -6.55 -7.86
CA ASP A 241 15.11 -6.75 -6.47
C ASP A 241 14.61 -8.12 -6.01
N TRP A 242 15.52 -9.09 -5.95
CA TRP A 242 15.24 -10.47 -5.53
C TRP A 242 14.86 -10.59 -4.05
N SER A 243 15.05 -9.53 -3.25
CA SER A 243 14.57 -9.47 -1.86
C SER A 243 13.06 -9.21 -1.76
N ARG A 244 12.43 -8.62 -2.79
CA ARG A 244 10.98 -8.32 -2.84
C ARG A 244 10.10 -9.56 -2.89
N ILE A 245 10.58 -10.64 -3.52
CA ILE A 245 9.81 -11.88 -3.80
C ILE A 245 9.17 -12.50 -2.54
N ARG A 246 9.69 -12.20 -1.35
CA ARG A 246 9.39 -12.90 -0.10
C ARG A 246 8.30 -12.27 0.78
N GLN A 247 7.58 -11.26 0.28
CA GLN A 247 6.57 -10.50 1.03
C GLN A 247 5.11 -10.85 0.67
N LEU A 248 4.79 -12.12 0.48
CA LEU A 248 3.38 -12.53 0.24
C LEU A 248 2.45 -12.25 1.43
N VAL A 249 3.01 -11.96 2.63
CA VAL A 249 2.25 -11.53 3.83
C VAL A 249 2.98 -10.39 4.54
N PRO A 250 2.36 -9.20 4.68
CA PRO A 250 2.93 -8.09 5.45
C PRO A 250 3.20 -8.49 6.91
N GLY A 251 4.39 -8.17 7.42
CA GLY A 251 4.75 -8.36 8.84
C GLY A 251 5.56 -9.63 9.17
N LYS A 252 5.91 -10.46 8.20
CA LYS A 252 6.85 -11.59 8.39
C LYS A 252 8.08 -11.44 7.49
N THR A 253 9.14 -10.83 8.03
CA THR A 253 10.43 -10.68 7.33
C THR A 253 11.39 -11.84 7.58
N ASP A 254 11.15 -12.68 8.60
CA ASP A 254 12.02 -13.81 8.93
C ASP A 254 11.52 -15.10 8.27
N ILE A 255 12.11 -15.42 7.13
CA ILE A 255 11.97 -16.74 6.52
C ILE A 255 12.92 -17.70 7.21
N LYS A 256 12.37 -18.80 7.72
CA LYS A 256 13.19 -19.96 8.09
C LYS A 256 13.95 -20.42 6.85
N GLN A 257 15.27 -20.52 6.95
CA GLN A 257 16.14 -21.06 5.89
C GLN A 257 15.73 -22.48 5.46
N ILE A 258 14.96 -23.18 6.33
CA ILE A 258 14.37 -24.50 6.15
C ILE A 258 12.84 -24.36 6.06
N ARG A 259 12.23 -24.94 5.02
CA ARG A 259 10.77 -24.93 4.79
C ARG A 259 10.13 -26.22 5.29
N SER A 260 8.91 -26.16 5.80
CA SER A 260 8.21 -27.36 6.25
C SER A 260 7.72 -28.23 5.08
N GLY A 261 7.43 -27.60 3.94
CA GLY A 261 6.84 -28.26 2.77
C GLY A 261 5.35 -28.60 2.93
N ARG A 262 4.73 -28.25 4.08
CA ARG A 262 3.29 -28.40 4.31
C ARG A 262 2.54 -27.31 3.58
N GLY A 263 1.36 -27.64 3.05
CA GLY A 263 0.49 -26.65 2.43
C GLY A 263 -0.98 -27.01 2.51
N PHE A 264 -1.80 -25.98 2.33
CA PHE A 264 -3.23 -26.08 2.15
C PHE A 264 -3.54 -26.01 0.65
N SER A 265 -4.60 -26.69 0.21
CA SER A 265 -4.99 -26.73 -1.20
C SER A 265 -6.50 -26.64 -1.30
N THR A 266 -6.99 -25.82 -2.23
CA THR A 266 -8.42 -25.67 -2.52
C THR A 266 -8.65 -25.86 -4.00
N ALA A 267 -9.54 -26.80 -4.34
CA ALA A 267 -10.07 -26.97 -5.68
C ALA A 267 -11.37 -26.17 -5.84
N PHE A 268 -11.52 -25.43 -6.94
CA PHE A 268 -12.71 -24.65 -7.25
C PHE A 268 -12.93 -24.55 -8.76
N SER A 269 -14.18 -24.33 -9.19
CA SER A 269 -14.53 -24.27 -10.60
C SER A 269 -14.90 -22.86 -11.04
N ILE A 270 -14.42 -22.41 -12.20
CA ILE A 270 -14.90 -21.17 -12.82
C ILE A 270 -16.30 -21.43 -13.41
N ASN A 271 -17.25 -20.56 -13.10
CA ASN A 271 -18.61 -20.63 -13.63
C ASN A 271 -18.59 -20.67 -15.17
N GLN A 272 -19.40 -21.53 -15.78
CA GLN A 272 -19.41 -21.73 -17.24
C GLN A 272 -19.60 -20.41 -18.01
N HIS A 273 -20.47 -19.52 -17.54
CA HIS A 273 -20.70 -18.23 -18.20
C HIS A 273 -19.44 -17.35 -18.22
N VAL A 274 -18.69 -17.32 -17.13
CA VAL A 274 -17.41 -16.59 -17.01
C VAL A 274 -16.34 -17.25 -17.88
N ALA A 275 -16.27 -18.59 -17.88
CA ALA A 275 -15.34 -19.33 -18.72
C ALA A 275 -15.58 -19.08 -20.23
N ASP A 276 -16.84 -19.06 -20.66
CA ASP A 276 -17.23 -18.76 -22.05
C ASP A 276 -16.85 -17.32 -22.44
N ALA A 277 -17.06 -16.35 -21.55
CA ALA A 277 -16.66 -14.96 -21.75
C ALA A 277 -15.13 -14.81 -21.82
N MET A 278 -14.37 -15.53 -20.99
CA MET A 278 -12.90 -15.58 -21.09
C MET A 278 -12.43 -16.15 -22.43
N MET A 279 -13.05 -17.25 -22.90
CA MET A 279 -12.73 -17.83 -24.22
C MET A 279 -13.04 -16.86 -25.36
N LEU A 280 -14.19 -16.18 -25.29
CA LEU A 280 -14.55 -15.15 -26.26
C LEU A 280 -13.53 -13.99 -26.25
N CYS A 281 -13.18 -13.48 -25.07
CA CYS A 281 -12.16 -12.43 -24.91
C CYS A 281 -10.81 -12.85 -25.49
N ALA A 282 -10.36 -14.08 -25.22
CA ALA A 282 -9.13 -14.61 -25.77
C ALA A 282 -9.18 -14.65 -27.31
N SER A 283 -10.30 -15.08 -27.88
CA SER A 283 -10.50 -15.14 -29.34
C SER A 283 -10.52 -13.75 -30.00
N LEU A 284 -11.21 -12.77 -29.40
CA LEU A 284 -11.33 -11.42 -29.94
C LEU A 284 -9.99 -10.66 -29.93
N ASN A 285 -9.18 -10.90 -28.90
CA ASN A 285 -7.87 -10.27 -28.75
C ASN A 285 -6.73 -11.05 -29.43
N ASN A 286 -7.03 -12.17 -30.12
CA ASN A 286 -6.04 -13.07 -30.72
C ASN A 286 -4.95 -13.52 -29.74
N ILE A 287 -5.35 -13.85 -28.51
CA ILE A 287 -4.45 -14.33 -27.45
C ILE A 287 -4.80 -15.76 -27.03
N THR A 288 -3.87 -16.41 -26.32
CA THR A 288 -4.11 -17.74 -25.76
C THR A 288 -4.83 -17.64 -24.41
N MET A 289 -5.56 -18.69 -24.02
CA MET A 289 -6.12 -18.79 -22.66
C MET A 289 -5.02 -18.74 -21.58
N PHE A 290 -3.83 -19.26 -21.85
CA PHE A 290 -2.67 -19.11 -20.96
C PHE A 290 -2.36 -17.63 -20.70
N THR A 291 -2.25 -16.82 -21.76
CA THR A 291 -1.96 -15.39 -21.68
C THR A 291 -3.05 -14.64 -20.90
N LEU A 292 -4.33 -14.91 -21.20
CA LEU A 292 -5.44 -14.26 -20.52
C LEU A 292 -5.48 -14.62 -19.02
N SER A 293 -5.38 -15.91 -18.71
CA SER A 293 -5.40 -16.41 -17.34
C SER A 293 -4.21 -15.93 -16.52
N LEU A 294 -3.01 -15.88 -17.12
CA LEU A 294 -1.82 -15.30 -16.48
C LEU A 294 -2.01 -13.80 -16.23
N SER A 295 -2.65 -13.07 -17.14
CA SER A 295 -2.98 -11.64 -16.95
C SER A 295 -3.96 -11.44 -15.80
N CYS A 296 -4.98 -12.29 -15.69
CA CYS A 296 -5.90 -12.28 -14.55
C CYS A 296 -5.15 -12.57 -13.25
N TYR A 297 -4.23 -13.54 -13.26
CA TYR A 297 -3.43 -13.85 -12.09
C TYR A 297 -2.49 -12.71 -11.69
N TYR A 298 -1.90 -11.98 -12.64
CA TYR A 298 -1.15 -10.76 -12.35
C TYR A 298 -2.01 -9.67 -11.73
N ALA A 299 -3.22 -9.44 -12.25
CA ALA A 299 -4.15 -8.48 -11.65
C ALA A 299 -4.52 -8.89 -10.21
N PHE A 300 -4.73 -10.19 -9.98
CA PHE A 300 -4.99 -10.74 -8.65
C PHE A 300 -3.80 -10.55 -7.71
N LEU A 301 -2.57 -10.89 -8.14
CA LEU A 301 -1.35 -10.72 -7.36
C LEU A 301 -1.04 -9.26 -7.08
N PHE A 302 -1.23 -8.36 -8.05
CA PHE A 302 -1.10 -6.91 -7.87
C PHE A 302 -2.02 -6.43 -6.75
N LYS A 303 -3.30 -6.83 -6.80
CA LYS A 303 -4.27 -6.48 -5.76
C LYS A 303 -4.00 -7.16 -4.41
N LEU A 304 -3.40 -8.35 -4.40
CA LEU A 304 -3.12 -9.11 -3.19
C LEU A 304 -1.85 -8.61 -2.47
N MET A 305 -0.79 -8.33 -3.23
CA MET A 305 0.55 -8.01 -2.73
C MET A 305 0.82 -6.51 -2.67
N ASN A 306 0.13 -5.72 -3.50
CA ASN A 306 0.35 -4.28 -3.64
C ASN A 306 1.79 -3.93 -4.06
N ASP A 307 2.36 -4.76 -4.93
CA ASP A 307 3.68 -4.57 -5.54
C ASP A 307 3.50 -4.35 -7.04
N ASP A 308 4.20 -3.36 -7.58
CA ASP A 308 4.14 -2.96 -8.97
C ASP A 308 5.14 -3.71 -9.86
N ASP A 309 6.08 -4.49 -9.30
CA ASP A 309 7.08 -5.26 -10.04
C ASP A 309 6.98 -6.76 -9.72
N LEU A 310 6.05 -7.45 -10.40
CA LEU A 310 5.68 -8.82 -10.10
C LEU A 310 6.46 -9.83 -10.94
N CYS A 311 6.99 -10.87 -10.30
CA CYS A 311 7.63 -11.99 -10.95
C CYS A 311 6.94 -13.31 -10.61
N VAL A 312 6.34 -13.95 -11.62
CA VAL A 312 5.63 -15.23 -11.51
C VAL A 312 6.45 -16.31 -12.19
N ALA A 313 6.63 -17.45 -11.53
CA ALA A 313 7.24 -18.61 -12.17
C ALA A 313 6.26 -19.25 -13.15
N GLY A 314 6.74 -19.57 -14.36
CA GLY A 314 5.99 -20.34 -15.36
C GLY A 314 6.76 -21.56 -15.82
N ASN A 315 6.02 -22.60 -16.19
CA ASN A 315 6.59 -23.87 -16.68
C ASN A 315 6.66 -23.89 -18.21
N ILE A 316 7.85 -24.20 -18.75
CA ILE A 316 8.06 -24.52 -20.17
C ILE A 316 8.47 -25.98 -20.28
N ALA A 317 7.74 -26.76 -21.09
CA ALA A 317 7.97 -28.20 -21.23
C ALA A 317 9.38 -28.58 -21.77
N ASN A 318 10.10 -27.65 -22.40
CA ASN A 318 11.48 -27.81 -22.89
C ASN A 318 11.70 -29.00 -23.86
N ARG A 319 10.65 -29.42 -24.57
CA ARG A 319 10.66 -30.55 -25.54
C ARG A 319 10.75 -30.04 -26.98
N PHE A 320 11.85 -29.35 -27.29
CA PHE A 320 12.02 -28.66 -28.57
C PHE A 320 12.40 -29.58 -29.74
N VAL A 321 13.00 -30.74 -29.46
CA VAL A 321 13.42 -31.71 -30.48
C VAL A 321 12.40 -32.86 -30.57
N GLN A 322 12.11 -33.34 -31.78
CA GLN A 322 11.04 -34.30 -32.04
C GLN A 322 11.16 -35.58 -31.20
N GLU A 323 12.38 -36.09 -30.98
CA GLU A 323 12.64 -37.32 -30.22
C GLU A 323 12.34 -37.17 -28.71
N THR A 324 12.27 -35.95 -28.19
CA THR A 324 11.91 -35.69 -26.78
C THR A 324 10.41 -35.75 -26.52
N LYS A 325 9.55 -35.71 -27.55
CA LYS A 325 8.08 -35.66 -27.37
C LYS A 325 7.52 -36.92 -26.69
N ASP A 326 8.06 -38.08 -27.04
CA ASP A 326 7.58 -39.38 -26.55
C ASP A 326 8.52 -39.97 -25.46
N MET A 327 9.40 -39.15 -24.88
CA MET A 327 10.39 -39.57 -23.89
C MET A 327 9.88 -39.35 -22.46
N ILE A 328 10.11 -40.30 -21.57
CA ILE A 328 9.90 -40.13 -20.13
C ILE A 328 11.14 -39.45 -19.54
N GLY A 329 10.94 -38.41 -18.73
CA GLY A 329 12.02 -37.67 -18.08
C GLY A 329 11.56 -36.34 -17.48
N MET A 330 12.48 -35.62 -16.83
CA MET A 330 12.21 -34.33 -16.21
C MET A 330 12.69 -33.18 -17.11
N PHE A 331 11.85 -32.71 -18.04
CA PHE A 331 12.24 -31.68 -19.01
C PHE A 331 11.83 -30.28 -18.59
N VAL A 332 10.77 -30.15 -17.77
CA VAL A 332 10.16 -28.85 -17.43
C VAL A 332 11.20 -27.86 -16.90
N ASN A 333 11.41 -26.80 -17.68
CA ASN A 333 12.19 -25.64 -17.28
C ASN A 333 11.27 -24.62 -16.61
N LEU A 334 11.76 -24.05 -15.51
CA LEU A 334 11.06 -22.97 -14.82
C LEU A 334 11.61 -21.65 -15.36
N VAL A 335 10.76 -20.71 -15.73
CA VAL A 335 11.20 -19.40 -16.20
C VAL A 335 10.46 -18.28 -15.49
N PRO A 336 11.13 -17.16 -15.18
CA PRO A 336 10.48 -16.01 -14.58
C PRO A 336 9.68 -15.24 -15.63
N TYR A 337 8.41 -14.99 -15.35
CA TYR A 337 7.60 -13.99 -16.05
C TYR A 337 7.59 -12.75 -15.15
N ARG A 338 8.37 -11.72 -15.51
CA ARG A 338 8.41 -10.45 -14.76
C ARG A 338 7.66 -9.37 -15.52
N ILE A 339 6.73 -8.70 -14.85
CA ILE A 339 5.95 -7.58 -15.40
C ILE A 339 5.90 -6.45 -14.39
N LYS A 340 6.04 -5.22 -14.90
CA LYS A 340 5.74 -4.00 -14.15
C LYS A 340 4.33 -3.52 -14.46
N ILE A 341 3.54 -3.34 -13.41
CA ILE A 341 2.13 -2.95 -13.46
C ILE A 341 1.98 -1.53 -12.92
N GLU A 342 1.38 -0.64 -13.71
CA GLU A 342 1.07 0.72 -13.24
C GLU A 342 -0.32 0.73 -12.58
N PRO A 343 -0.52 1.29 -11.38
CA PRO A 343 -1.77 1.15 -10.62
C PRO A 343 -3.04 1.54 -11.39
N ASN A 344 -2.97 2.59 -12.22
CA ASN A 344 -4.09 3.11 -12.98
C ASN A 344 -4.13 2.61 -14.43
N GLU A 345 -3.28 1.65 -14.81
CA GLU A 345 -3.35 1.12 -16.17
C GLU A 345 -4.59 0.24 -16.37
N PRO A 346 -5.24 0.32 -17.54
CA PRO A 346 -6.38 -0.52 -17.85
C PRO A 346 -5.97 -1.98 -18.12
N PHE A 347 -6.87 -2.91 -17.82
CA PHE A 347 -6.60 -4.35 -17.89
C PHE A 347 -6.17 -4.83 -19.29
N ASP A 348 -6.69 -4.23 -20.37
CA ASP A 348 -6.28 -4.52 -21.75
C ASP A 348 -4.80 -4.18 -22.04
N HIS A 349 -4.22 -3.22 -21.32
CA HIS A 349 -2.80 -2.89 -21.43
C HIS A 349 -1.94 -3.96 -20.77
N LEU A 350 -2.32 -4.42 -19.57
CA LEU A 350 -1.67 -5.56 -18.92
C LEU A 350 -1.73 -6.81 -19.81
N LEU A 351 -2.88 -7.08 -20.44
CA LEU A 351 -3.06 -8.19 -21.35
C LEU A 351 -2.05 -8.17 -22.51
N ARG A 352 -1.84 -7.00 -23.13
CA ARG A 352 -0.86 -6.80 -24.20
C ARG A 352 0.59 -6.98 -23.72
N LYS A 353 0.93 -6.46 -22.52
CA LYS A 353 2.25 -6.66 -21.90
C LYS A 353 2.52 -8.16 -21.67
N VAL A 354 1.57 -8.89 -21.11
CA VAL A 354 1.68 -10.33 -20.85
C VAL A 354 1.79 -11.12 -22.16
N GLN A 355 1.06 -10.74 -23.20
CA GLN A 355 1.15 -11.37 -24.52
C GLN A 355 2.54 -11.21 -25.14
N GLN A 356 3.07 -9.99 -25.15
CA GLN A 356 4.40 -9.69 -25.69
C GLN A 356 5.48 -10.45 -24.90
N LEU A 357 5.40 -10.43 -23.57
CA LEU A 357 6.32 -11.15 -22.70
C LEU A 357 6.27 -12.66 -22.96
N SER A 358 5.05 -13.24 -23.01
CA SER A 358 4.86 -14.69 -23.23
C SER A 358 5.47 -15.14 -24.55
N SER A 359 5.31 -14.33 -25.60
CA SER A 359 5.88 -14.64 -26.93
C SER A 359 7.41 -14.61 -26.89
N ASN A 360 8.01 -13.58 -26.30
CA ASN A 360 9.46 -13.46 -26.17
C ASN A 360 10.06 -14.59 -25.30
N ILE A 361 9.39 -14.94 -24.20
CA ILE A 361 9.82 -16.02 -23.32
C ILE A 361 9.79 -17.37 -24.04
N LEU A 362 8.82 -17.65 -24.90
CA LEU A 362 8.80 -18.90 -25.69
C LEU A 362 9.98 -19.00 -26.66
N GLU A 363 10.44 -17.89 -27.23
CA GLU A 363 11.61 -17.86 -28.13
C GLU A 363 12.94 -18.08 -27.40
N HIS A 364 13.03 -17.64 -26.13
CA HIS A 364 14.25 -17.64 -25.32
C HIS A 364 14.24 -18.64 -24.14
N GLY A 365 13.15 -19.37 -23.94
CA GLY A 365 12.92 -20.26 -22.79
C GLY A 365 13.76 -21.54 -22.75
N CYS A 366 14.65 -21.72 -23.73
CA CYS A 366 15.62 -22.82 -23.77
C CYS A 366 16.81 -22.64 -22.81
N LEU A 367 17.00 -21.46 -22.23
CA LEU A 367 18.03 -21.24 -21.20
C LEU A 367 17.53 -21.78 -19.85
N PRO A 368 18.26 -22.70 -19.18
CA PRO A 368 17.84 -23.21 -17.88
C PRO A 368 17.73 -22.12 -16.82
N TYR A 369 16.75 -22.23 -15.93
CA TYR A 369 16.52 -21.27 -14.83
C TYR A 369 17.80 -20.90 -14.05
N GLN A 370 18.63 -21.89 -13.73
CA GLN A 370 19.85 -21.67 -12.97
C GLN A 370 20.82 -20.73 -13.67
N HIS A 371 20.85 -20.75 -15.01
CA HIS A 371 21.67 -19.82 -15.80
C HIS A 371 21.05 -18.43 -15.90
N ILE A 372 19.73 -18.30 -15.76
CA ILE A 372 19.04 -17.00 -15.67
C ILE A 372 19.40 -16.32 -14.34
N ILE A 373 19.48 -17.07 -13.25
CA ILE A 373 19.85 -16.50 -11.94
C ILE A 373 21.36 -16.34 -11.77
N ASN A 374 22.18 -17.30 -12.20
CA ASN A 374 23.64 -17.28 -11.98
C ASN A 374 24.35 -16.11 -12.67
N SER A 375 23.71 -15.43 -13.63
CA SER A 375 24.19 -14.15 -14.18
C SER A 375 24.09 -12.97 -13.21
N TYR A 376 23.46 -13.17 -12.05
CA TYR A 376 23.25 -12.20 -10.98
C TYR A 376 23.86 -12.72 -9.66
N ASP A 377 24.03 -11.84 -8.66
CA ASP A 377 24.93 -11.96 -7.49
C ASP A 377 25.04 -13.38 -6.83
N GLN A 378 26.24 -13.73 -6.36
CA GLN A 378 26.59 -15.07 -5.87
C GLN A 378 25.85 -15.50 -4.59
N ARG A 379 25.22 -14.57 -3.87
CA ARG A 379 24.51 -14.84 -2.60
C ARG A 379 23.06 -15.32 -2.78
N GLU A 380 22.47 -15.16 -3.96
CA GLU A 380 21.03 -15.42 -4.21
C GLU A 380 20.76 -16.61 -5.14
N GLN A 381 21.79 -17.40 -5.47
CA GLN A 381 21.81 -18.44 -6.51
C GLN A 381 20.82 -19.62 -6.34
N GLN A 382 19.95 -19.63 -5.33
CA GLN A 382 19.22 -20.84 -4.92
C GLN A 382 17.71 -20.62 -4.68
N VAL A 383 17.20 -19.44 -4.97
CA VAL A 383 15.83 -19.02 -4.63
C VAL A 383 14.87 -19.34 -5.78
N LEU A 384 13.88 -20.21 -5.53
CA LEU A 384 12.72 -20.32 -6.43
C LEU A 384 11.86 -19.05 -6.28
N PRO A 385 11.15 -18.60 -7.33
CA PRO A 385 10.16 -17.53 -7.16
C PRO A 385 9.11 -17.99 -6.15
N SER A 386 8.56 -17.08 -5.34
CA SER A 386 7.57 -17.44 -4.32
C SER A 386 6.24 -17.90 -4.92
N THR A 387 5.92 -17.48 -6.15
CA THR A 387 4.63 -17.77 -6.78
C THR A 387 4.77 -18.52 -8.10
N LEU A 388 3.92 -19.52 -8.33
CA LEU A 388 3.86 -20.31 -9.57
C LEU A 388 2.50 -20.15 -10.26
N PHE A 389 2.52 -19.99 -11.58
CA PHE A 389 1.34 -20.11 -12.42
C PHE A 389 1.46 -21.30 -13.37
N HIS A 390 0.42 -22.13 -13.42
CA HIS A 390 0.32 -23.25 -14.34
C HIS A 390 -1.02 -23.25 -15.08
N TYR A 391 -0.96 -23.53 -16.39
CA TYR A 391 -2.15 -23.72 -17.21
C TYR A 391 -2.05 -25.05 -17.93
N GLU A 392 -3.11 -25.85 -17.82
CA GLU A 392 -3.22 -27.15 -18.46
C GLU A 392 -4.38 -27.17 -19.45
N SER A 393 -4.08 -27.54 -20.71
CA SER A 393 -5.09 -27.72 -21.74
C SER A 393 -5.31 -29.20 -21.99
N LEU A 394 -6.50 -29.70 -21.66
CA LEU A 394 -6.79 -31.12 -21.68
C LEU A 394 -7.41 -31.51 -23.03
N MET A 395 -6.69 -32.28 -23.83
CA MET A 395 -7.28 -32.95 -24.99
C MET A 395 -7.83 -34.32 -24.55
N SER A 396 -9.13 -34.54 -24.80
CA SER A 396 -9.99 -35.70 -24.48
C SER A 396 -9.46 -37.12 -24.76
N SER A 397 -8.27 -37.26 -25.36
CA SER A 397 -7.66 -38.56 -25.65
C SER A 397 -7.27 -39.39 -24.42
N ILE A 398 -7.15 -38.78 -23.23
CA ILE A 398 -6.78 -39.50 -22.00
C ILE A 398 -8.00 -39.80 -21.12
N THR A 399 -9.03 -38.93 -21.12
CA THR A 399 -10.13 -39.00 -20.15
C THR A 399 -11.39 -39.72 -20.64
N GLN A 400 -11.73 -39.75 -21.95
CA GLN A 400 -13.05 -40.32 -22.34
C GLN A 400 -13.16 -41.17 -23.61
N ASN A 401 -12.13 -41.37 -24.45
CA ASN A 401 -12.29 -42.22 -25.64
C ASN A 401 -11.12 -43.15 -25.95
N ASN A 402 -11.10 -44.31 -25.28
CA ASN A 402 -10.53 -45.54 -25.83
C ASN A 402 -11.58 -46.66 -25.80
N LYS A 403 -12.75 -46.45 -26.40
CA LYS A 403 -13.42 -47.54 -27.12
C LYS A 403 -12.69 -47.78 -28.44
N SER A 404 -11.41 -48.14 -28.39
CA SER A 404 -10.76 -48.79 -29.53
C SER A 404 -10.97 -50.28 -29.33
N GLU A 405 -12.10 -50.78 -29.83
CA GLU A 405 -12.31 -52.20 -30.07
C GLU A 405 -11.21 -52.67 -31.03
N ALA A 406 -10.17 -53.30 -30.49
CA ALA A 406 -9.25 -54.12 -31.26
C ALA A 406 -9.44 -55.56 -30.79
N THR A 407 -10.32 -56.26 -31.50
CA THR A 407 -10.50 -57.72 -31.39
C THR A 407 -9.22 -58.44 -31.80
N THR A 408 -8.61 -59.20 -30.90
CA THR A 408 -7.67 -60.29 -31.28
C THR A 408 -7.68 -61.44 -30.26
N ASP A 409 -7.31 -62.63 -30.76
CA ASP A 409 -7.64 -64.00 -30.35
C ASP A 409 -7.24 -64.51 -28.93
N LYS A 410 -7.00 -63.65 -27.95
CA LYS A 410 -6.82 -64.08 -26.54
C LYS A 410 -7.57 -63.14 -25.62
N GLY A 411 -8.87 -63.41 -25.48
CA GLY A 411 -9.85 -62.54 -24.83
C GLY A 411 -9.50 -62.13 -23.40
N THR A 412 -9.23 -60.85 -23.20
CA THR A 412 -9.85 -59.95 -22.20
C THR A 412 -9.43 -58.51 -22.52
N VAL A 413 -10.38 -57.61 -22.76
CA VAL A 413 -10.10 -56.17 -22.92
C VAL A 413 -9.87 -55.59 -21.53
N PHE A 414 -8.69 -55.03 -21.28
CA PHE A 414 -8.33 -54.47 -19.98
C PHE A 414 -8.36 -52.93 -20.04
N GLY A 415 -9.17 -52.30 -19.18
CA GLY A 415 -9.37 -50.85 -19.13
C GLY A 415 -8.75 -50.24 -17.87
N ILE A 416 -7.65 -49.48 -18.03
CA ILE A 416 -6.97 -48.75 -16.95
C ILE A 416 -7.13 -47.26 -17.17
N TYR A 417 -7.53 -46.54 -16.12
CA TYR A 417 -7.85 -45.12 -16.14
C TYR A 417 -7.04 -44.36 -15.11
N PHE A 418 -6.51 -43.20 -15.47
CA PHE A 418 -5.84 -42.30 -14.54
C PHE A 418 -6.90 -41.51 -13.75
N ASP A 419 -6.88 -41.64 -12.42
CA ASP A 419 -7.82 -40.96 -11.52
C ASP A 419 -7.30 -39.56 -11.15
N ARG A 420 -7.73 -38.55 -11.92
CA ARG A 420 -7.19 -37.20 -11.76
C ARG A 420 -7.65 -36.54 -10.46
N ASP A 421 -8.90 -36.73 -10.05
CA ASP A 421 -9.48 -36.05 -8.89
C ASP A 421 -8.68 -36.33 -7.62
N ARG A 422 -8.03 -37.50 -7.55
CA ARG A 422 -7.17 -37.93 -6.45
C ARG A 422 -5.66 -37.70 -6.66
N SER A 423 -5.28 -36.93 -7.67
CA SER A 423 -3.87 -36.62 -7.99
C SER A 423 -3.41 -35.23 -7.53
N HIS A 424 -4.33 -34.32 -7.20
CA HIS A 424 -4.06 -32.94 -6.76
C HIS A 424 -4.41 -32.75 -5.27
N GLY A 425 -3.83 -31.75 -4.60
CA GLY A 425 -4.24 -31.36 -3.24
C GLY A 425 -3.72 -32.26 -2.10
N ASN A 426 -2.48 -32.74 -2.22
CA ASN A 426 -1.90 -33.72 -1.29
C ASN A 426 -1.22 -33.11 -0.06
N GLY A 427 -1.55 -31.89 0.38
CA GLY A 427 -1.01 -31.32 1.63
C GLY A 427 0.47 -30.93 1.64
N THR A 428 1.17 -31.04 0.50
CA THR A 428 2.55 -30.58 0.31
C THR A 428 2.65 -29.57 -0.80
N VAL A 429 3.45 -28.50 -0.62
CA VAL A 429 3.62 -27.45 -1.62
C VAL A 429 5.08 -27.03 -1.77
N LEU A 430 5.45 -26.72 -3.02
CA LEU A 430 6.79 -26.26 -3.38
C LEU A 430 6.91 -24.73 -3.36
N PHE A 431 5.83 -24.04 -3.65
CA PHE A 431 5.76 -22.57 -3.77
C PHE A 431 4.99 -22.00 -2.58
N ASP A 432 5.19 -20.72 -2.29
CA ASP A 432 4.43 -20.03 -1.24
C ASP A 432 2.96 -19.87 -1.65
N LEU A 433 2.73 -19.63 -2.95
CA LEU A 433 1.43 -19.55 -3.59
C LEU A 433 1.52 -20.19 -5.00
N SER A 434 0.58 -21.04 -5.37
CA SER A 434 0.49 -21.53 -6.74
C SER A 434 -0.95 -21.62 -7.23
N LEU A 435 -1.17 -21.10 -8.44
CA LEU A 435 -2.46 -21.23 -9.14
C LEU A 435 -2.30 -22.13 -10.36
N THR A 436 -3.05 -23.22 -10.38
CA THR A 436 -3.20 -24.10 -11.53
C THR A 436 -4.59 -23.95 -12.12
N ILE A 437 -4.69 -23.69 -13.43
CA ILE A 437 -5.97 -23.65 -14.17
C ILE A 437 -5.96 -24.76 -15.21
N ALA A 438 -6.93 -25.66 -15.14
CA ALA A 438 -7.09 -26.78 -16.04
C ALA A 438 -8.41 -26.65 -16.80
N HIS A 439 -8.34 -26.64 -18.13
CA HIS A 439 -9.52 -26.55 -19.00
C HIS A 439 -9.74 -27.86 -19.77
N ASP A 440 -10.92 -28.45 -19.61
CA ASP A 440 -11.36 -29.62 -20.36
C ASP A 440 -12.20 -29.20 -21.58
N HIS A 441 -11.66 -29.41 -22.78
CA HIS A 441 -12.32 -29.06 -24.04
C HIS A 441 -13.58 -29.89 -24.33
N HIS A 442 -13.80 -31.02 -23.64
CA HIS A 442 -14.92 -31.93 -23.90
C HIS A 442 -16.10 -31.72 -22.94
N SER A 443 -15.84 -31.55 -21.65
CA SER A 443 -16.87 -31.14 -20.68
C SER A 443 -17.09 -29.63 -20.65
N GLN A 444 -16.23 -28.85 -21.33
CA GLN A 444 -16.15 -27.39 -21.27
C GLN A 444 -15.93 -26.82 -19.86
N SER A 445 -15.57 -27.67 -18.89
CA SER A 445 -15.34 -27.27 -17.51
C SER A 445 -13.93 -26.71 -17.32
N THR A 446 -13.82 -25.68 -16.47
CA THR A 446 -12.54 -25.11 -16.07
C THR A 446 -12.37 -25.25 -14.57
N GLU A 447 -11.48 -26.15 -14.17
CA GLU A 447 -11.13 -26.41 -12.77
C GLU A 447 -9.86 -25.65 -12.40
N CYS A 448 -9.82 -25.15 -11.19
CA CYS A 448 -8.70 -24.40 -10.64
C CYS A 448 -8.26 -25.03 -9.32
N PHE A 449 -6.95 -25.02 -9.09
CA PHE A 449 -6.34 -25.45 -7.84
C PHE A 449 -5.47 -24.31 -7.32
N LEU A 450 -5.74 -23.87 -6.09
CA LEU A 450 -4.93 -22.90 -5.39
C LEU A 450 -4.22 -23.61 -4.24
N ASP A 451 -2.89 -23.62 -4.28
CA ASP A 451 -2.07 -24.21 -3.21
C ASP A 451 -1.27 -23.13 -2.50
N CYS A 452 -1.23 -23.21 -1.18
CA CYS A 452 -0.62 -22.21 -0.30
C CYS A 452 0.27 -22.86 0.75
N SER A 453 1.43 -22.27 1.03
CA SER A 453 2.34 -22.76 2.06
C SER A 453 1.78 -22.57 3.47
N ALA A 454 1.79 -23.65 4.26
CA ALA A 454 1.40 -23.61 5.67
C ALA A 454 2.44 -22.89 6.56
N ASP A 455 3.62 -22.57 6.03
CA ASP A 455 4.59 -21.70 6.72
C ASP A 455 4.11 -20.23 6.73
N ILE A 456 3.18 -19.88 5.84
CA ILE A 456 2.66 -18.53 5.61
C ILE A 456 1.18 -18.43 6.00
N PHE A 457 0.34 -19.34 5.50
CA PHE A 457 -1.09 -19.43 5.77
C PHE A 457 -1.34 -20.43 6.90
N HIS A 458 -2.19 -20.11 7.87
CA HIS A 458 -2.37 -20.97 9.06
C HIS A 458 -3.62 -21.84 9.01
N HIS A 459 -4.61 -21.45 8.20
CA HIS A 459 -5.89 -22.12 8.14
C HIS A 459 -6.33 -22.38 6.68
N GLN A 460 -6.98 -23.53 6.46
CA GLN A 460 -7.58 -23.89 5.16
C GLN A 460 -8.57 -22.81 4.67
N ALA A 461 -9.32 -22.21 5.60
CA ALA A 461 -10.28 -21.14 5.30
C ALA A 461 -9.64 -19.91 4.63
N ASP A 462 -8.36 -19.62 4.90
CA ASP A 462 -7.64 -18.52 4.26
C ASP A 462 -7.46 -18.77 2.76
N VAL A 463 -7.21 -20.03 2.38
CA VAL A 463 -7.03 -20.46 0.98
C VAL A 463 -8.37 -20.51 0.25
N ASP A 464 -9.41 -21.03 0.90
CA ASP A 464 -10.77 -21.03 0.37
C ASP A 464 -11.24 -19.59 0.07
N LEU A 465 -10.91 -18.66 0.95
CA LEU A 465 -11.20 -17.24 0.75
C LEU A 465 -10.45 -16.67 -0.47
N LEU A 466 -9.15 -16.92 -0.60
CA LEU A 466 -8.37 -16.47 -1.77
C LEU A 466 -8.95 -17.01 -3.09
N ALA A 467 -9.37 -18.28 -3.12
CA ALA A 467 -10.03 -18.88 -4.27
C ALA A 467 -11.33 -18.15 -4.64
N ASN A 468 -12.18 -17.85 -3.64
CA ASN A 468 -13.42 -17.09 -3.86
C ASN A 468 -13.14 -15.67 -4.37
N ARG A 469 -12.11 -14.99 -3.85
CA ARG A 469 -11.74 -13.64 -4.29
C ARG A 469 -11.23 -13.62 -5.72
N PHE A 470 -10.45 -14.62 -6.10
CA PHE A 470 -10.05 -14.80 -7.50
C PHE A 470 -11.27 -15.00 -8.41
N LEU A 471 -12.23 -15.84 -8.03
CA LEU A 471 -13.49 -16.02 -8.76
C LEU A 471 -14.32 -14.73 -8.85
N HIS A 472 -14.38 -13.96 -7.77
CA HIS A 472 -15.10 -12.69 -7.77
C HIS A 472 -14.47 -11.66 -8.70
N MET A 473 -13.14 -11.52 -8.68
CA MET A 473 -12.42 -10.66 -9.61
C MET A 473 -12.65 -11.09 -11.07
N LEU A 474 -12.63 -12.41 -11.37
CA LEU A 474 -13.00 -12.90 -12.69
C LEU A 474 -14.44 -12.54 -13.07
N THR A 475 -15.36 -12.57 -12.11
CA THR A 475 -16.76 -12.18 -12.34
C THR A 475 -16.89 -10.66 -12.59
N GLN A 476 -16.09 -9.82 -11.95
CA GLN A 476 -16.04 -8.39 -12.26
C GLN A 476 -15.53 -8.12 -13.67
N LEU A 477 -14.54 -8.89 -14.13
CA LEU A 477 -13.93 -8.75 -15.45
C LEU A 477 -14.80 -9.33 -16.58
N PHE A 478 -15.58 -10.37 -16.31
CA PHE A 478 -16.23 -11.19 -17.36
C PHE A 478 -17.70 -11.58 -17.08
N GLY A 479 -18.31 -11.10 -15.99
CA GLY A 479 -19.61 -11.58 -15.50
C GLY A 479 -20.86 -10.84 -16.00
N SER A 480 -20.74 -9.72 -16.72
CA SER A 480 -21.90 -9.00 -17.27
C SER A 480 -22.56 -9.77 -18.43
N SER A 481 -23.90 -9.70 -18.53
CA SER A 481 -24.70 -10.51 -19.46
C SER A 481 -24.28 -10.33 -20.92
N MET A 482 -24.16 -11.44 -21.65
CA MET A 482 -23.81 -11.60 -23.08
C MET A 482 -24.71 -10.83 -24.09
N THR A 483 -25.58 -9.93 -23.64
CA THR A 483 -26.54 -9.19 -24.47
C THR A 483 -26.00 -7.88 -25.03
N ASP A 484 -24.97 -7.30 -24.39
CA ASP A 484 -24.26 -6.11 -24.88
C ASP A 484 -22.78 -6.45 -25.08
N ASP A 485 -22.18 -5.90 -26.14
CA ASP A 485 -20.81 -6.15 -26.59
C ASP A 485 -19.82 -6.26 -25.39
N PRO A 486 -19.30 -7.46 -25.07
CA PRO A 486 -18.55 -7.71 -23.83
C PRO A 486 -17.24 -6.91 -23.75
N MET A 487 -16.81 -6.28 -24.85
CA MET A 487 -15.62 -5.43 -24.84
C MET A 487 -15.87 -3.99 -24.40
N HIS A 488 -17.08 -3.45 -24.51
CA HIS A 488 -17.19 -1.98 -24.58
C HIS A 488 -17.20 -1.24 -23.24
N ASN A 489 -17.42 -1.92 -22.10
CA ASN A 489 -17.51 -1.25 -20.79
C ASN A 489 -16.58 -1.78 -19.68
N GLN A 490 -15.88 -2.91 -19.84
CA GLN A 490 -15.07 -3.51 -18.74
C GLN A 490 -13.58 -3.70 -19.07
N SER A 491 -13.18 -3.77 -20.35
CA SER A 491 -11.76 -3.95 -20.75
C SER A 491 -10.88 -2.71 -20.50
N SER A 492 -11.48 -1.53 -20.36
CA SER A 492 -10.83 -0.26 -20.04
C SER A 492 -10.80 0.06 -18.53
N MET A 493 -11.26 -0.87 -17.69
CA MET A 493 -11.25 -0.70 -16.23
C MET A 493 -9.80 -0.67 -15.73
N PRO A 494 -9.38 0.38 -15.01
CA PRO A 494 -8.09 0.40 -14.32
C PRO A 494 -7.97 -0.77 -13.35
N ILE A 495 -6.82 -1.43 -13.30
CA ILE A 495 -6.58 -2.56 -12.39
C ILE A 495 -6.79 -2.15 -10.94
N SER A 496 -6.47 -0.89 -10.56
CA SER A 496 -6.76 -0.33 -9.24
C SER A 496 -8.23 -0.39 -8.83
N ARG A 497 -9.17 -0.38 -9.78
CA ARG A 497 -10.62 -0.45 -9.50
C ARG A 497 -11.13 -1.87 -9.24
N LEU A 498 -10.34 -2.91 -9.54
CA LEU A 498 -10.74 -4.29 -9.24
C LEU A 498 -10.78 -4.49 -7.73
N SER A 499 -11.88 -5.06 -7.24
CA SER A 499 -12.05 -5.36 -5.82
C SER A 499 -11.83 -6.85 -5.60
N LEU A 500 -10.96 -7.21 -4.65
CA LEU A 500 -10.89 -8.58 -4.13
C LEU A 500 -11.90 -8.82 -3.00
N ILE A 501 -12.65 -7.82 -2.58
CA ILE A 501 -13.66 -7.94 -1.52
C ILE A 501 -14.91 -8.58 -2.12
N LEU A 502 -15.38 -9.68 -1.55
CA LEU A 502 -16.56 -10.41 -2.00
C LEU A 502 -17.87 -9.62 -1.74
N PRO A 503 -18.90 -9.76 -2.58
CA PRO A 503 -20.23 -9.16 -2.34
C PRO A 503 -20.90 -9.64 -1.05
N GLU A 504 -20.55 -10.84 -0.58
CA GLU A 504 -21.01 -11.39 0.70
C GLU A 504 -20.16 -10.88 1.89
N GLU A 505 -18.87 -10.58 1.69
CA GLU A 505 -18.03 -9.85 2.69
C GLU A 505 -18.50 -8.39 2.83
N ILE A 506 -19.13 -7.86 1.79
CA ILE A 506 -19.87 -6.60 1.80
C ILE A 506 -21.14 -6.70 2.68
N GLU A 507 -21.67 -7.92 2.88
CA GLU A 507 -22.81 -8.25 3.76
C GLU A 507 -22.38 -8.77 5.14
N GLU A 508 -21.08 -8.76 5.51
CA GLU A 508 -20.58 -9.16 6.85
C GLU A 508 -21.32 -8.43 7.99
N MET A 509 -21.82 -7.21 7.75
CA MET A 509 -22.64 -6.43 8.69
C MET A 509 -23.99 -7.08 9.07
N GLN A 510 -24.55 -7.93 8.21
CA GLN A 510 -25.89 -8.49 8.39
C GLN A 510 -25.90 -9.86 9.06
N GLY A 511 -24.85 -10.67 8.83
CA GLY A 511 -24.76 -12.05 9.33
C GLY A 511 -24.38 -12.20 10.80
N VAL A 512 -23.75 -11.18 11.41
CA VAL A 512 -23.36 -11.26 12.83
C VAL A 512 -24.54 -10.87 13.73
N ILE A 513 -24.96 -11.83 14.54
CA ILE A 513 -25.99 -11.62 15.57
C ILE A 513 -25.29 -11.24 16.86
N PHE A 514 -25.56 -10.03 17.35
CA PHE A 514 -25.13 -9.64 18.68
C PHE A 514 -26.09 -10.23 19.72
N CYS A 515 -25.58 -11.12 20.55
CA CYS A 515 -26.34 -11.75 21.63
C CYS A 515 -25.53 -11.81 22.92
N ARG A 516 -26.23 -12.00 24.03
CA ARG A 516 -25.60 -12.15 25.34
C ARG A 516 -24.75 -13.42 25.37
N LEU A 517 -23.52 -13.32 25.86
CA LEU A 517 -22.60 -14.46 25.93
C LEU A 517 -22.73 -15.17 27.29
N PRO A 518 -22.97 -16.51 27.32
CA PRO A 518 -23.24 -17.24 28.57
C PRO A 518 -22.00 -17.47 29.46
N ASN A 519 -20.79 -17.33 28.92
CA ASN A 519 -19.53 -17.68 29.61
C ASN A 519 -18.69 -16.47 30.07
N ILE A 520 -19.19 -15.24 29.93
CA ILE A 520 -18.48 -14.05 30.42
C ILE A 520 -18.98 -13.76 31.83
N GLU A 521 -18.25 -14.28 32.82
CA GLU A 521 -18.65 -14.23 34.24
C GLU A 521 -18.61 -12.78 34.77
N ASN A 522 -17.50 -12.04 34.64
CA ASN A 522 -17.38 -10.62 35.02
C ASN A 522 -16.16 -9.87 34.42
N GLU A 523 -15.38 -10.50 33.53
CA GLU A 523 -14.14 -9.94 32.95
C GLU A 523 -14.02 -10.30 31.47
N ALA A 524 -13.63 -9.33 30.63
CA ALA A 524 -13.47 -9.49 29.19
C ALA A 524 -12.44 -8.50 28.65
N SER A 525 -11.96 -8.71 27.42
CA SER A 525 -11.16 -7.70 26.72
C SER A 525 -11.98 -6.43 26.49
N ALA A 526 -11.33 -5.27 26.62
CA ALA A 526 -11.92 -3.99 26.25
C ALA A 526 -12.17 -3.90 24.74
N SER A 527 -13.11 -3.06 24.32
CA SER A 527 -13.31 -2.77 22.90
C SER A 527 -12.07 -2.05 22.33
N TYR A 528 -11.95 -2.04 21.00
CA TYR A 528 -10.86 -1.30 20.36
C TYR A 528 -10.96 0.22 20.60
N ALA A 529 -12.18 0.76 20.67
CA ALA A 529 -12.43 2.17 20.99
C ALA A 529 -11.98 2.51 22.43
N GLN A 530 -12.30 1.64 23.39
CA GLN A 530 -11.83 1.78 24.78
C GLN A 530 -10.31 1.73 24.87
N THR A 531 -9.69 0.77 24.17
CA THR A 531 -8.24 0.61 24.15
C THR A 531 -7.54 1.86 23.59
N ARG A 532 -8.11 2.50 22.55
CA ARG A 532 -7.59 3.74 21.99
C ARG A 532 -7.61 4.88 23.01
N ILE A 533 -8.77 5.21 23.60
CA ILE A 533 -8.87 6.30 24.59
C ILE A 533 -7.92 6.05 25.77
N TRP A 534 -7.84 4.80 26.24
CA TRP A 534 -6.92 4.44 27.32
C TRP A 534 -5.44 4.68 26.96
N LEU A 535 -5.04 4.43 25.71
CA LEU A 535 -3.70 4.69 25.20
C LEU A 535 -3.45 6.20 25.00
N ASP A 536 -4.46 6.94 24.51
CA ASP A 536 -4.39 8.39 24.30
C ASP A 536 -4.14 9.11 25.64
N GLU A 537 -4.74 8.66 26.74
CA GLU A 537 -4.52 9.23 28.09
C GLU A 537 -3.21 8.82 28.78
N ARG A 538 -2.56 7.73 28.31
CA ARG A 538 -1.41 7.10 28.98
C ARG A 538 -0.13 7.07 28.15
N THR A 539 -0.12 7.64 26.95
CA THR A 539 1.03 7.52 26.06
C THR A 539 2.29 8.16 26.69
N PRO A 540 3.45 7.49 26.64
CA PRO A 540 4.55 7.72 27.57
C PRO A 540 5.62 8.63 26.95
N PHE A 541 5.65 9.89 27.37
CA PHE A 541 6.89 10.64 27.47
C PHE A 541 7.05 11.04 28.94
N ASP A 542 8.10 10.52 29.57
CA ASP A 542 8.71 10.92 30.85
C ASP A 542 7.82 11.35 32.03
N SER A 543 7.67 10.44 33.01
CA SER A 543 7.74 10.64 34.48
C SER A 543 7.00 11.81 35.17
N CYS A 544 6.22 12.61 34.45
CA CYS A 544 5.52 13.79 34.97
C CYS A 544 4.05 13.75 34.54
N LYS A 545 3.21 13.87 35.55
CA LYS A 545 1.75 13.80 35.56
C LYS A 545 1.05 14.86 34.69
N SER A 546 1.07 14.78 33.36
CA SER A 546 0.11 15.53 32.55
C SER A 546 -0.81 14.58 31.78
N GLN A 547 -1.73 13.95 32.50
CA GLN A 547 -2.94 13.41 31.88
C GLN A 547 -3.72 14.59 31.26
N ILE A 548 -4.24 14.43 30.05
CA ILE A 548 -5.15 15.42 29.45
C ILE A 548 -6.56 14.98 29.84
N ALA A 549 -7.33 15.84 30.52
CA ALA A 549 -8.73 15.54 30.88
C ALA A 549 -9.71 15.71 29.70
N ALA A 550 -9.25 15.50 28.45
CA ALA A 550 -10.04 15.72 27.24
C ALA A 550 -11.24 14.76 27.12
N TYR A 551 -11.24 13.66 27.87
CA TYR A 551 -12.28 12.64 27.86
C TYR A 551 -13.26 12.74 29.03
N ASN A 552 -13.24 13.82 29.82
CA ASN A 552 -14.30 14.12 30.78
C ASN A 552 -15.52 14.71 30.05
N MET A 553 -16.71 14.14 30.29
CA MET A 553 -17.96 14.54 29.64
C MET A 553 -18.99 15.08 30.65
N PRO A 554 -18.87 16.33 31.11
CA PRO A 554 -19.88 16.95 31.97
C PRO A 554 -21.11 17.38 31.16
N PHE A 555 -22.27 16.85 31.52
CA PHE A 555 -23.58 17.26 31.02
C PHE A 555 -24.31 18.10 32.09
N ILE A 556 -24.69 19.32 31.72
CA ILE A 556 -25.10 20.36 32.68
C ILE A 556 -26.57 20.72 32.46
N TYR A 557 -27.36 20.63 33.52
CA TYR A 557 -28.80 20.83 33.51
C TYR A 557 -29.26 21.82 34.57
N HIS A 558 -30.31 22.56 34.24
CA HIS A 558 -31.11 23.34 35.19
C HIS A 558 -32.55 22.88 35.18
N LEU A 559 -33.29 23.18 36.24
CA LEU A 559 -34.74 22.99 36.27
C LEU A 559 -35.44 24.14 35.53
N PHE A 560 -36.53 23.83 34.83
CA PHE A 560 -37.39 24.84 34.22
C PHE A 560 -38.01 25.73 35.31
N PRO A 561 -38.27 27.03 35.06
CA PRO A 561 -38.77 27.95 36.08
C PRO A 561 -40.00 27.43 36.83
N ASN A 562 -39.97 27.53 38.17
CA ASN A 562 -40.99 27.02 39.11
C ASN A 562 -41.07 25.48 39.27
N HIS A 563 -40.18 24.70 38.66
CA HIS A 563 -40.10 23.26 38.94
C HIS A 563 -39.18 22.99 40.14
N THR A 564 -39.42 21.88 40.83
CA THR A 564 -38.58 21.41 41.95
C THR A 564 -38.31 19.92 41.85
N LEU A 565 -37.16 19.44 42.31
CA LEU A 565 -36.77 18.04 42.17
C LEU A 565 -36.23 17.48 43.48
N SER A 566 -36.68 16.29 43.88
CA SER A 566 -36.25 15.63 45.12
C SER A 566 -34.87 15.01 44.94
N VAL A 567 -33.90 15.49 45.71
CA VAL A 567 -32.52 14.98 45.69
C VAL A 567 -32.48 13.52 46.14
N GLN A 568 -33.26 13.14 47.17
CA GLN A 568 -33.32 11.76 47.64
C GLN A 568 -33.84 10.81 46.56
N GLN A 569 -34.94 11.18 45.90
CA GLN A 569 -35.55 10.36 44.87
C GLN A 569 -34.65 10.25 43.65
N LEU A 570 -33.93 11.33 43.32
CA LEU A 570 -32.93 11.34 42.27
C LEU A 570 -31.73 10.45 42.58
N CYS A 571 -31.22 10.47 43.81
CA CYS A 571 -30.15 9.58 44.24
C CYS A 571 -30.56 8.10 44.17
N ASN A 572 -31.78 7.77 44.63
CA ASN A 572 -32.32 6.41 44.53
C ASN A 572 -32.48 5.97 43.07
N ALA A 573 -32.98 6.87 42.21
CA ALA A 573 -33.14 6.61 40.79
C ALA A 573 -31.78 6.35 40.11
N LEU A 574 -30.76 7.15 40.41
CA LEU A 574 -29.40 6.96 39.90
C LEU A 574 -28.82 5.60 40.28
N GLN A 575 -29.01 5.15 41.53
CA GLN A 575 -28.57 3.82 41.97
C GLN A 575 -29.18 2.69 41.14
N LEU A 576 -30.47 2.79 40.79
CA LEU A 576 -31.13 1.80 39.93
C LEU A 576 -30.59 1.81 38.50
N VAL A 577 -30.34 3.00 37.93
CA VAL A 577 -29.78 3.13 36.58
C VAL A 577 -28.34 2.59 36.53
N LEU A 578 -27.52 2.93 37.53
CA LEU A 578 -26.17 2.41 37.67
C LEU A 578 -26.16 0.88 37.79
N ALA A 579 -27.07 0.29 38.58
CA ALA A 579 -27.18 -1.15 38.70
C ALA A 579 -27.65 -1.85 37.42
N LYS A 580 -28.45 -1.17 36.58
CA LYS A 580 -28.91 -1.70 35.29
C LYS A 580 -27.79 -1.73 34.23
N HIS A 581 -26.91 -0.73 34.21
CA HIS A 581 -25.92 -0.56 33.15
C HIS A 581 -24.50 -0.84 33.66
N GLU A 582 -23.97 -2.02 33.32
CA GLU A 582 -22.65 -2.49 33.77
C GLU A 582 -21.49 -1.58 33.36
N SER A 583 -21.61 -0.91 32.22
CA SER A 583 -20.61 0.06 31.74
C SER A 583 -20.36 1.22 32.71
N LEU A 584 -21.37 1.64 33.47
CA LEU A 584 -21.26 2.73 34.45
C LEU A 584 -20.55 2.34 35.75
N HIS A 585 -20.23 1.06 35.94
CA HIS A 585 -19.52 0.53 37.10
C HIS A 585 -18.47 -0.52 36.71
N THR A 586 -17.79 -0.27 35.60
CA THR A 586 -16.72 -1.10 35.05
C THR A 586 -15.35 -0.50 35.33
N SER A 587 -14.42 -1.34 35.81
CA SER A 587 -12.99 -1.03 35.91
C SER A 587 -12.22 -1.47 34.67
N LEU A 588 -11.17 -0.73 34.32
CA LEU A 588 -10.28 -0.99 33.17
C LEU A 588 -8.85 -1.20 33.66
N ILE A 589 -8.31 -2.39 33.41
CA ILE A 589 -7.01 -2.84 33.92
C ILE A 589 -6.20 -3.38 32.75
N PHE A 590 -4.94 -2.93 32.62
CA PHE A 590 -4.05 -3.46 31.61
C PHE A 590 -3.39 -4.75 32.08
N ASP A 591 -3.60 -5.84 31.36
CA ASP A 591 -2.91 -7.10 31.62
C ASP A 591 -1.55 -7.11 30.91
N THR A 592 -0.49 -6.98 31.69
CA THR A 592 0.90 -7.01 31.20
C THR A 592 1.33 -8.35 30.58
N LYS A 593 0.65 -9.47 30.90
CA LYS A 593 1.01 -10.79 30.36
C LYS A 593 0.49 -10.98 28.95
N GLU A 594 -0.78 -10.63 28.74
CA GLU A 594 -1.46 -10.72 27.45
C GLU A 594 -1.26 -9.47 26.59
N ASN A 595 -0.73 -8.39 27.18
CA ASN A 595 -0.53 -7.08 26.55
C ASN A 595 -1.85 -6.49 25.99
N LEU A 596 -2.93 -6.66 26.75
CA LEU A 596 -4.29 -6.26 26.39
C LEU A 596 -4.95 -5.47 27.51
N LEU A 597 -5.83 -4.54 27.13
CA LEU A 597 -6.70 -3.85 28.08
C LEU A 597 -7.91 -4.74 28.41
N MET A 598 -8.11 -5.00 29.69
CA MET A 598 -9.22 -5.78 30.21
C MET A 598 -10.23 -4.87 30.89
N GLN A 599 -11.51 -5.21 30.79
CA GLN A 599 -12.61 -4.61 31.54
C GLN A 599 -13.14 -5.61 32.55
N ARG A 600 -13.46 -5.13 33.76
CA ARG A 600 -14.03 -5.94 34.84
C ARG A 600 -15.20 -5.21 35.51
N ILE A 601 -16.35 -5.89 35.58
CA ILE A 601 -17.56 -5.39 36.25
C ILE A 601 -17.34 -5.42 37.75
N ILE A 602 -17.68 -4.34 38.44
CA ILE A 602 -17.58 -4.26 39.91
C ILE A 602 -18.91 -4.72 40.53
N GLU A 603 -18.89 -5.81 41.29
CA GLU A 603 -20.10 -6.29 41.96
C GLU A 603 -20.60 -5.30 43.03
N LEU A 604 -21.92 -5.07 42.97
CA LEU A 604 -22.69 -4.26 43.91
C LEU A 604 -22.93 -5.06 45.21
N ASN A 605 -22.07 -4.88 46.22
CA ASN A 605 -22.31 -5.43 47.55
C ASN A 605 -23.05 -4.42 48.45
N ASP A 606 -24.00 -4.93 49.27
CA ASP A 606 -24.89 -4.16 50.16
C ASP A 606 -24.17 -3.26 51.20
N ASN A 607 -22.85 -3.36 51.35
CA ASN A 607 -22.06 -2.55 52.27
C ASN A 607 -20.98 -1.74 51.50
N HIS A 608 -21.23 -0.44 51.36
CA HIS A 608 -20.24 0.64 51.19
C HIS A 608 -19.56 0.92 49.83
N ASN A 609 -19.84 0.20 48.74
CA ASN A 609 -19.33 0.64 47.43
C ASN A 609 -20.21 1.75 46.85
N LYS A 610 -19.86 3.02 47.10
CA LYS A 610 -20.43 4.16 46.37
C LYS A 610 -20.00 4.04 44.90
N LEU A 611 -20.87 3.52 44.04
CA LEU A 611 -20.62 3.44 42.58
C LEU A 611 -20.44 4.81 41.90
N PHE A 612 -20.77 5.89 42.59
CA PHE A 612 -20.64 7.24 42.11
C PHE A 612 -20.25 8.18 43.25
N THR A 613 -19.57 9.27 42.89
CA THR A 613 -19.26 10.35 43.83
C THR A 613 -20.36 11.41 43.76
N LEU A 614 -21.12 11.59 44.84
CA LEU A 614 -21.99 12.74 45.03
C LEU A 614 -21.14 13.89 45.59
N ILE A 615 -21.22 15.04 44.92
CA ILE A 615 -20.56 16.28 45.32
C ILE A 615 -21.63 17.34 45.47
N GLU A 616 -21.55 18.11 46.54
CA GLU A 616 -22.43 19.24 46.79
C GLU A 616 -21.57 20.48 46.96
N SER A 617 -21.85 21.51 46.17
CA SER A 617 -21.18 22.80 46.25
C SER A 617 -22.19 23.92 46.26
N THR A 618 -21.77 25.12 46.62
CA THR A 618 -22.58 26.33 46.53
C THR A 618 -21.92 27.35 45.60
N TYR A 619 -22.73 28.17 44.95
CA TYR A 619 -22.25 29.31 44.17
C TYR A 619 -23.09 30.56 44.47
N GLU A 620 -22.45 31.72 44.48
CA GLU A 620 -23.11 33.03 44.65
C GLU A 620 -23.02 33.90 43.39
N THR A 621 -21.99 33.65 42.57
CA THR A 621 -21.66 34.42 41.36
C THR A 621 -21.52 33.49 40.16
N ASP A 622 -21.79 34.01 38.96
CA ASP A 622 -21.61 33.22 37.74
C ASP A 622 -20.16 32.76 37.57
N GLU A 623 -19.16 33.56 37.94
CA GLU A 623 -17.74 33.21 37.89
C GLU A 623 -17.43 31.93 38.69
N GLN A 624 -17.93 31.82 39.93
CA GLN A 624 -17.77 30.61 40.74
C GLN A 624 -18.42 29.38 40.10
N LEU A 625 -19.58 29.55 39.47
CA LEU A 625 -20.24 28.46 38.76
C LEU A 625 -19.42 28.03 37.53
N HIS A 626 -18.83 28.97 36.78
CA HIS A 626 -17.92 28.64 35.69
C HIS A 626 -16.69 27.88 36.20
N ASP A 627 -16.06 28.31 37.29
CA ASP A 627 -14.91 27.62 37.88
C ASP A 627 -15.23 26.17 38.24
N ILE A 628 -16.41 25.92 38.81
CA ILE A 628 -16.88 24.57 39.14
C ILE A 628 -17.07 23.73 37.86
N MET A 629 -17.70 24.31 36.82
CA MET A 629 -17.88 23.64 35.53
C MET A 629 -16.53 23.34 34.84
N HIS A 630 -15.55 24.24 34.97
CA HIS A 630 -14.20 24.04 34.45
C HIS A 630 -13.44 22.95 35.18
N ASP A 631 -13.54 22.90 36.52
CA ASP A 631 -12.91 21.83 37.32
C ASP A 631 -13.48 20.46 36.94
N GLU A 632 -14.80 20.32 36.79
CA GLU A 632 -15.43 19.08 36.32
C GLU A 632 -14.86 18.59 34.97
N ARG A 633 -14.51 19.53 34.08
CA ARG A 633 -13.99 19.21 32.75
C ARG A 633 -12.48 18.96 32.72
N ARG A 634 -11.69 19.64 33.55
CA ARG A 634 -10.21 19.65 33.45
C ARG A 634 -9.50 18.78 34.48
N ASN A 635 -10.17 18.43 35.56
CA ASN A 635 -9.51 17.74 36.66
C ASN A 635 -9.34 16.26 36.34
N THR A 636 -8.10 15.86 36.07
CA THR A 636 -7.72 14.48 35.76
C THR A 636 -7.85 13.53 36.95
N GLN A 637 -7.94 14.06 38.17
CA GLN A 637 -8.10 13.27 39.39
C GLN A 637 -9.56 12.88 39.65
N HIS A 638 -10.50 13.32 38.79
CA HIS A 638 -11.92 13.03 38.97
C HIS A 638 -12.28 11.56 38.73
N PHE A 639 -11.58 10.89 37.81
CA PHE A 639 -11.85 9.51 37.46
C PHE A 639 -10.63 8.62 37.71
N ASP A 640 -10.88 7.43 38.25
CA ASP A 640 -9.88 6.36 38.34
C ASP A 640 -10.45 5.11 37.67
N LEU A 641 -10.08 4.95 36.40
CA LEU A 641 -10.52 3.85 35.56
C LEU A 641 -10.16 2.47 36.16
N SER A 642 -9.08 2.37 36.94
CA SER A 642 -8.65 1.11 37.53
C SER A 642 -9.55 0.64 38.68
N GLN A 643 -10.24 1.59 39.33
CA GLN A 643 -11.16 1.34 40.43
C GLN A 643 -12.64 1.40 39.99
N GLY A 644 -12.90 1.57 38.70
CA GLY A 644 -14.25 1.73 38.13
C GLY A 644 -14.98 3.00 38.59
N LEU A 645 -14.25 4.02 39.04
CA LEU A 645 -14.78 5.35 39.30
C LEU A 645 -14.89 6.10 37.97
N VAL A 646 -15.97 5.83 37.22
CA VAL A 646 -16.18 6.31 35.84
C VAL A 646 -17.36 7.27 35.68
N PHE A 647 -18.11 7.52 36.77
CA PHE A 647 -19.25 8.43 36.80
C PHE A 647 -19.26 9.28 38.10
N ARG A 648 -19.59 10.57 37.95
CA ARG A 648 -19.72 11.55 39.04
C ARG A 648 -21.00 12.35 38.87
N TYR A 649 -21.54 12.75 40.01
CA TYR A 649 -22.77 13.50 40.09
C TYR A 649 -22.60 14.69 41.03
N HIS A 650 -22.74 15.90 40.50
CA HIS A 650 -22.48 17.14 41.22
C HIS A 650 -23.74 18.02 41.25
N LEU A 651 -24.16 18.34 42.46
CA LEU A 651 -25.23 19.29 42.75
C LEU A 651 -24.66 20.63 43.18
N VAL A 652 -24.93 21.66 42.39
CA VAL A 652 -24.45 23.02 42.65
C VAL A 652 -25.63 23.88 43.07
N TYR A 653 -25.67 24.26 44.35
CA TYR A 653 -26.76 25.02 44.94
C TYR A 653 -26.52 26.52 44.88
N TYR A 654 -27.56 27.30 44.61
CA TYR A 654 -27.45 28.75 44.67
C TYR A 654 -27.46 29.26 46.12
N LYS A 655 -26.37 29.91 46.55
CA LYS A 655 -26.08 30.45 47.89
C LYS A 655 -25.95 29.43 49.02
N GLU A 656 -26.92 28.56 49.20
CA GLU A 656 -26.93 27.60 50.32
C GLU A 656 -27.53 26.25 49.91
N ILE A 657 -27.05 25.18 50.53
CA ILE A 657 -27.57 23.83 50.31
C ILE A 657 -29.01 23.76 50.83
N SER A 658 -29.93 23.26 49.99
CA SER A 658 -31.35 23.23 50.29
C SER A 658 -31.68 22.36 51.53
N PRO A 659 -32.24 22.94 52.61
CA PRO A 659 -32.53 22.20 53.83
C PRO A 659 -33.70 21.21 53.68
N ASN A 660 -34.52 21.37 52.64
CA ASN A 660 -35.69 20.53 52.37
C ASN A 660 -35.40 19.39 51.39
N ASN A 661 -34.14 19.21 50.99
CA ASN A 661 -33.70 18.19 50.03
C ASN A 661 -34.38 18.31 48.64
N LEU A 662 -34.70 19.55 48.25
CA LEU A 662 -35.32 19.90 46.97
C LEU A 662 -34.41 20.85 46.19
N LEU A 663 -34.19 20.55 44.92
CA LEU A 663 -33.56 21.46 43.95
C LEU A 663 -34.61 22.41 43.37
N SER A 664 -34.16 23.60 43.02
CA SER A 664 -34.93 24.67 42.38
C SER A 664 -34.39 25.01 40.98
N ASP A 665 -35.08 25.88 40.25
CA ASP A 665 -34.67 26.40 38.94
C ASP A 665 -33.35 27.20 38.94
N LYS A 666 -32.86 27.59 40.12
CA LYS A 666 -31.56 28.25 40.30
C LYS A 666 -30.42 27.27 40.52
N ASP A 667 -30.70 26.03 40.89
CA ASP A 667 -29.66 25.05 41.17
C ASP A 667 -29.22 24.36 39.86
N VAL A 668 -28.01 23.81 39.87
CA VAL A 668 -27.40 23.16 38.71
C VAL A 668 -27.13 21.70 39.00
N ILE A 669 -27.42 20.85 38.02
CA ILE A 669 -27.14 19.43 38.06
C ILE A 669 -26.08 19.11 37.00
N ILE A 670 -24.96 18.52 37.42
CA ILE A 670 -23.90 18.09 36.51
C ILE A 670 -23.77 16.56 36.59
N PHE A 671 -24.00 15.89 35.47
CA PHE A 671 -23.69 14.48 35.28
C PHE A 671 -22.37 14.37 34.52
N ASN A 672 -21.31 13.90 35.15
CA ASN A 672 -19.99 13.82 34.53
C ASN A 672 -19.59 12.35 34.33
N PHE A 673 -19.36 11.97 33.08
CA PHE A 673 -18.96 10.63 32.68
C PHE A 673 -17.56 10.64 32.09
N HIS A 674 -16.84 9.53 32.21
CA HIS A 674 -15.65 9.31 31.41
C HIS A 674 -16.03 8.80 30.02
N HIS A 675 -15.49 9.41 28.95
CA HIS A 675 -15.84 9.07 27.56
C HIS A 675 -15.54 7.61 27.20
N ILE A 676 -14.60 6.97 27.90
CA ILE A 676 -14.24 5.56 27.69
C ILE A 676 -15.40 4.57 27.92
N ILE A 677 -16.44 4.95 28.67
CA ILE A 677 -17.62 4.10 28.93
C ILE A 677 -18.92 4.75 28.44
N PHE A 678 -18.86 5.96 27.88
CA PHE A 678 -20.03 6.76 27.55
C PHE A 678 -19.81 7.52 26.25
N ASP A 679 -20.79 7.50 25.35
CA ASP A 679 -20.81 8.33 24.14
C ASP A 679 -21.98 9.33 24.17
N PHE A 680 -21.99 10.30 23.25
CA PHE A 680 -23.07 11.28 23.20
C PHE A 680 -24.45 10.65 22.98
N SER A 681 -24.54 9.50 22.30
CA SER A 681 -25.81 8.79 22.11
C SER A 681 -26.34 8.17 23.40
N SER A 682 -25.44 7.81 24.33
CA SER A 682 -25.78 7.20 25.63
C SER A 682 -26.57 8.14 26.55
N ILE A 683 -26.46 9.47 26.40
CA ILE A 683 -27.15 10.43 27.28
C ILE A 683 -28.67 10.27 27.23
N ASN A 684 -29.23 10.02 26.06
CA ASN A 684 -30.67 9.86 25.90
C ASN A 684 -31.16 8.55 26.56
N ILE A 685 -30.36 7.48 26.48
CA ILE A 685 -30.65 6.20 27.14
C ILE A 685 -30.62 6.41 28.66
N PHE A 686 -29.56 7.04 29.16
CA PHE A 686 -29.37 7.34 30.57
C PHE A 686 -30.53 8.18 31.13
N LEU A 687 -30.89 9.29 30.49
CA LEU A 687 -31.94 10.18 31.00
C LEU A 687 -33.34 9.55 30.94
N ASN A 688 -33.62 8.74 29.91
CA ASN A 688 -34.89 8.01 29.81
C ASN A 688 -35.03 7.00 30.96
N ASP A 689 -33.97 6.22 31.20
CA ASP A 689 -33.94 5.26 32.31
C ASP A 689 -33.98 5.97 33.67
N LEU A 690 -33.33 7.13 33.79
CA LEU A 690 -33.39 7.97 34.99
C LEU A 690 -34.81 8.48 35.25
N ASN A 691 -35.53 8.92 34.22
CA ASN A 691 -36.92 9.34 34.37
C ASN A 691 -37.82 8.19 34.82
N GLN A 692 -37.65 7.01 34.22
CA GLN A 692 -38.40 5.81 34.57
C GLN A 692 -38.12 5.39 36.03
N ALA A 693 -36.83 5.34 36.40
CA ALA A 693 -36.37 5.05 37.76
C ALA A 693 -36.96 6.03 38.77
N TYR A 694 -36.91 7.32 38.46
CA TYR A 694 -37.41 8.39 39.33
C TYR A 694 -38.92 8.28 39.51
N THR A 695 -39.68 8.10 38.43
CA THR A 695 -41.15 8.12 38.45
C THR A 695 -41.73 6.86 39.09
N THR A 696 -41.13 5.69 38.84
CA THR A 696 -41.71 4.39 39.23
C THR A 696 -40.98 3.71 40.37
N SER A 697 -39.82 4.23 40.81
CA SER A 697 -38.90 3.54 41.73
C SER A 697 -38.46 2.15 41.25
N GLN A 698 -38.56 1.91 39.95
CA GLN A 698 -38.14 0.69 39.27
C GLN A 698 -37.54 1.07 37.92
N VAL A 699 -36.64 0.24 37.41
CA VAL A 699 -36.21 0.30 36.02
C VAL A 699 -36.51 -1.06 35.41
N SER A 700 -37.08 -1.09 34.20
CA SER A 700 -37.32 -2.33 33.49
C SER A 700 -35.97 -3.00 33.20
N ASN A 701 -35.66 -4.03 33.99
CA ASN A 701 -34.71 -5.06 33.64
C ASN A 701 -35.47 -6.12 32.87
N ASP A 702 -35.52 -6.02 31.54
CA ASP A 702 -35.78 -7.22 30.75
C ASP A 702 -34.64 -8.22 31.01
N ASP A 703 -35.04 -9.48 31.18
CA ASP A 703 -34.33 -10.63 31.74
C ASP A 703 -32.83 -10.77 31.43
N ASN A 704 -32.21 -11.80 32.02
CA ASN A 704 -30.85 -12.33 31.75
C ASN A 704 -30.53 -12.65 30.26
N THR A 705 -31.26 -12.09 29.29
CA THR A 705 -31.10 -12.20 27.84
C THR A 705 -30.64 -10.88 27.19
N THR A 706 -30.72 -9.73 27.88
CA THR A 706 -30.32 -8.42 27.32
C THR A 706 -28.80 -8.36 27.07
N LEU A 707 -28.40 -7.89 25.89
CA LEU A 707 -27.03 -7.69 25.43
C LEU A 707 -26.33 -6.57 26.24
N ARG A 708 -25.12 -6.81 26.73
CA ARG A 708 -24.30 -5.82 27.46
C ARG A 708 -23.20 -5.26 26.57
N TYR A 709 -22.63 -4.12 26.95
CA TYR A 709 -21.44 -3.58 26.25
C TYR A 709 -20.25 -4.54 26.30
N PHE A 710 -20.12 -5.31 27.39
CA PHE A 710 -19.14 -6.39 27.53
C PHE A 710 -19.26 -7.45 26.42
N ASP A 711 -20.49 -7.86 26.13
CA ASP A 711 -20.76 -8.84 25.10
C ASP A 711 -20.39 -8.26 23.73
N TYR A 712 -20.74 -7.00 23.46
CA TYR A 712 -20.30 -6.28 22.25
C TYR A 712 -18.77 -6.29 22.10
N ALA A 713 -18.03 -5.88 23.12
CA ALA A 713 -16.57 -5.79 23.05
C ALA A 713 -15.93 -7.18 22.83
N ALA A 714 -16.43 -8.22 23.51
CA ALA A 714 -15.94 -9.57 23.31
C ALA A 714 -16.23 -10.12 21.91
N ILE A 715 -17.43 -9.86 21.38
CA ILE A 715 -17.80 -10.23 20.01
C ILE A 715 -16.91 -9.46 19.01
N GLU A 716 -16.74 -8.14 19.18
CA GLU A 716 -15.90 -7.30 18.31
C GLU A 716 -14.46 -7.82 18.22
N GLN A 717 -13.89 -8.31 19.33
CA GLN A 717 -12.55 -8.90 19.34
C GLN A 717 -12.45 -10.23 18.57
N GLN A 718 -13.54 -11.01 18.49
CA GLN A 718 -13.59 -12.31 17.82
C GLN A 718 -14.06 -12.22 16.37
N MET A 719 -14.63 -11.09 15.95
CA MET A 719 -15.11 -10.89 14.58
C MET A 719 -13.96 -11.00 13.57
N SER A 720 -14.13 -11.90 12.61
CA SER A 720 -13.37 -11.83 11.35
C SER A 720 -13.79 -10.55 10.64
N MET A 721 -12.81 -9.68 10.40
CA MET A 721 -13.01 -8.40 9.70
C MET A 721 -12.05 -8.34 8.51
N THR A 722 -11.89 -9.45 7.80
CA THR A 722 -10.92 -9.60 6.71
C THR A 722 -11.24 -8.68 5.54
N GLY A 723 -12.52 -8.53 5.18
CA GLY A 723 -12.96 -7.62 4.12
C GLY A 723 -12.65 -6.16 4.46
N ALA A 724 -13.02 -5.72 5.66
CA ALA A 724 -12.73 -4.37 6.13
C ALA A 724 -11.22 -4.09 6.28
N SER A 725 -10.45 -5.05 6.81
CA SER A 725 -9.00 -4.91 6.96
C SER A 725 -8.33 -4.68 5.60
N MET A 726 -8.76 -5.40 4.56
CA MET A 726 -8.23 -5.22 3.21
C MET A 726 -8.68 -3.93 2.57
N PHE A 727 -9.95 -3.55 2.71
CA PHE A 727 -10.42 -2.26 2.23
C PHE A 727 -9.55 -1.12 2.75
N TRP A 728 -9.30 -1.10 4.07
CA TRP A 728 -8.49 -0.05 4.67
C TRP A 728 -7.02 -0.10 4.24
N ARG A 729 -6.47 -1.30 4.00
CA ARG A 729 -5.13 -1.46 3.44
C ARG A 729 -5.04 -0.87 2.03
N ASP A 730 -6.03 -1.15 1.19
CA ASP A 730 -6.10 -0.68 -0.20
C ASP A 730 -6.33 0.83 -0.25
N ALA A 731 -7.28 1.34 0.53
CA ALA A 731 -7.63 2.75 0.57
C ALA A 731 -6.44 3.64 1.01
N LEU A 732 -5.52 3.09 1.80
CA LEU A 732 -4.42 3.81 2.42
C LEU A 732 -3.03 3.33 1.95
N HIS A 733 -2.95 2.48 0.92
CA HIS A 733 -1.72 1.78 0.52
C HIS A 733 -0.45 2.65 0.42
N ASP A 734 -0.59 3.80 -0.21
CA ASP A 734 0.47 4.77 -0.53
C ASP A 734 0.25 6.11 0.20
N CYS A 735 -0.72 6.14 1.13
CA CYS A 735 -0.99 7.32 1.91
C CYS A 735 0.19 7.57 2.85
N LYS A 736 0.75 8.79 2.81
CA LYS A 736 1.84 9.21 3.71
C LYS A 736 1.29 9.58 5.08
N LEU A 737 0.82 8.56 5.79
CA LEU A 737 0.17 8.70 7.07
C LEU A 737 1.13 9.14 8.19
N ASP A 738 2.44 9.12 7.94
CA ASP A 738 3.48 9.63 8.82
C ASP A 738 3.76 11.15 8.64
N GLN A 739 3.14 11.79 7.65
CA GLN A 739 3.34 13.21 7.36
C GLN A 739 2.10 14.03 7.73
N PRO A 740 2.20 14.97 8.70
CA PRO A 740 1.08 15.84 9.03
C PRO A 740 0.72 16.72 7.83
N LEU A 741 -0.55 17.11 7.76
CA LEU A 741 -0.97 18.13 6.78
C LEU A 741 -0.20 19.42 7.02
N LEU A 742 0.26 20.05 5.93
CA LEU A 742 1.00 21.32 5.98
C LEU A 742 0.04 22.50 6.20
N LEU A 743 -0.57 22.55 7.38
CA LEU A 743 -1.39 23.67 7.81
C LEU A 743 -0.50 24.89 8.11
N PRO A 744 -1.06 26.12 8.08
CA PRO A 744 -0.33 27.34 8.39
C PRO A 744 -0.12 27.47 9.91
N PHE A 745 0.69 26.57 10.47
CA PHE A 745 1.06 26.60 11.88
C PHE A 745 1.87 27.86 12.21
N ASP A 746 1.63 28.44 13.38
CA ASP A 746 2.46 29.54 13.90
C ASP A 746 3.73 29.01 14.57
N ARG A 747 3.69 27.75 15.03
CA ARG A 747 4.77 27.07 15.76
C ARG A 747 4.79 25.59 15.38
N TYR A 748 5.95 24.96 15.53
CA TYR A 748 6.10 23.51 15.34
C TYR A 748 6.33 22.84 16.69
N ARG A 749 5.66 21.70 16.93
CA ARG A 749 5.88 20.89 18.13
C ARG A 749 7.26 20.22 18.06
N LEU A 750 8.10 20.46 19.06
CA LEU A 750 9.40 19.77 19.17
C LEU A 750 9.18 18.32 19.63
N ALA A 751 10.11 17.42 19.31
CA ALA A 751 9.98 15.98 19.60
C ALA A 751 9.79 15.61 21.09
N ASN A 752 10.13 16.53 22.02
CA ASN A 752 10.00 16.34 23.46
C ASN A 752 8.91 17.23 24.09
N GLU A 753 8.14 17.97 23.29
CA GLU A 753 7.05 18.81 23.78
C GLU A 753 5.74 18.01 23.82
N HIS A 754 5.08 18.04 24.97
CA HIS A 754 3.79 17.40 25.17
C HIS A 754 2.65 18.26 24.63
N GLN A 755 1.60 17.61 24.12
CA GLN A 755 0.35 18.27 23.80
C GLN A 755 -0.35 18.69 25.10
N THR A 756 -0.67 19.97 25.24
CA THR A 756 -1.36 20.48 26.43
C THR A 756 -2.86 20.17 26.40
N GLY A 757 -3.36 19.81 25.22
CA GLY A 757 -4.77 19.60 24.91
C GLY A 757 -5.59 20.89 24.77
N HIS A 758 -5.03 22.05 25.10
CA HIS A 758 -5.76 23.32 25.03
C HIS A 758 -5.97 23.72 23.57
N THR A 759 -7.19 24.15 23.23
CA THR A 759 -7.51 24.63 21.89
C THR A 759 -8.06 26.04 21.89
N THR A 760 -7.73 26.80 20.85
CA THR A 760 -8.54 27.93 20.43
C THR A 760 -9.73 27.40 19.65
N THR A 761 -10.93 27.79 20.08
CA THR A 761 -12.18 27.46 19.40
C THR A 761 -12.77 28.70 18.73
N ILE A 762 -13.15 28.60 17.47
CA ILE A 762 -13.88 29.65 16.74
C ILE A 762 -15.15 29.01 16.17
N SER A 763 -16.30 29.56 16.54
CA SER A 763 -17.61 29.13 16.03
C SER A 763 -18.22 30.18 15.11
N PHE A 764 -18.91 29.74 14.05
CA PHE A 764 -19.52 30.63 13.09
C PHE A 764 -20.82 30.04 12.54
N ASP A 765 -21.80 30.89 12.28
CA ASP A 765 -23.07 30.52 11.64
C ASP A 765 -23.00 30.80 10.14
N PHE A 766 -23.37 29.84 9.29
CA PHE A 766 -23.33 30.08 7.84
C PHE A 766 -24.31 31.19 7.40
N GLY A 767 -25.30 31.53 8.22
CA GLY A 767 -26.41 32.41 7.89
C GLY A 767 -27.52 31.64 7.19
N GLN A 768 -28.71 32.25 7.16
CA GLN A 768 -29.91 31.60 6.63
C GLN A 768 -29.84 31.40 5.11
N ASP A 769 -29.29 32.37 4.38
CA ASP A 769 -29.19 32.31 2.90
C ASP A 769 -28.26 31.17 2.46
N LEU A 770 -27.04 31.11 3.03
CA LEU A 770 -26.05 30.09 2.69
C LEU A 770 -26.50 28.69 3.12
N SER A 771 -27.16 28.58 4.29
CA SER A 771 -27.76 27.31 4.75
C SER A 771 -28.84 26.83 3.76
N TYR A 772 -29.73 27.72 3.33
CA TYR A 772 -30.77 27.42 2.37
C TYR A 772 -30.21 26.97 1.01
N ASP A 773 -29.19 27.67 0.50
CA ASP A 773 -28.56 27.33 -0.78
C ASP A 773 -27.93 25.92 -0.76
N PHE A 774 -27.17 25.59 0.29
CA PHE A 774 -26.54 24.28 0.41
C PHE A 774 -27.55 23.15 0.61
N LEU A 775 -28.59 23.36 1.42
CA LEU A 775 -29.68 22.40 1.61
C LEU A 775 -30.46 22.16 0.31
N THR A 776 -30.77 23.23 -0.42
CA THR A 776 -31.48 23.16 -1.70
C THR A 776 -30.63 22.47 -2.76
N HIS A 777 -29.33 22.75 -2.81
CA HIS A 777 -28.42 22.11 -3.76
C HIS A 777 -28.30 20.60 -3.48
N ALA A 778 -28.09 20.23 -2.21
CA ALA A 778 -27.98 18.83 -1.79
C ALA A 778 -29.24 18.04 -2.16
N SER A 779 -30.42 18.56 -1.80
CA SER A 779 -31.71 17.91 -2.09
C SER A 779 -32.01 17.82 -3.59
N SER A 780 -31.79 18.90 -4.36
CA SER A 780 -32.10 18.94 -5.80
C SER A 780 -31.23 18.00 -6.65
N ASN A 781 -30.02 17.68 -6.17
CA ASN A 781 -29.08 16.82 -6.88
C ASN A 781 -29.00 15.39 -6.32
N ASN A 782 -29.87 15.03 -5.35
CA ASN A 782 -29.83 13.76 -4.62
C ASN A 782 -28.45 13.46 -4.00
N ILE A 783 -27.85 14.47 -3.38
CA ILE A 783 -26.56 14.38 -2.68
C ILE A 783 -26.79 14.62 -1.19
N SER A 784 -26.12 13.84 -0.32
CA SER A 784 -26.14 14.11 1.12
C SER A 784 -25.47 15.44 1.44
N LEU A 785 -26.06 16.22 2.35
CA LEU A 785 -25.47 17.45 2.86
C LEU A 785 -24.08 17.22 3.48
N GLN A 786 -23.87 16.05 4.08
CA GLN A 786 -22.57 15.62 4.58
C GLN A 786 -21.51 15.52 3.45
N HIS A 787 -21.86 14.92 2.30
CA HIS A 787 -20.93 14.84 1.17
C HIS A 787 -20.59 16.22 0.61
N LEU A 788 -21.57 17.12 0.54
CA LEU A 788 -21.36 18.50 0.11
C LEU A 788 -20.39 19.24 1.03
N THR A 789 -20.63 19.18 2.34
CA THR A 789 -19.79 19.85 3.35
C THR A 789 -18.38 19.26 3.40
N PHE A 790 -18.23 17.95 3.23
CA PHE A 790 -16.92 17.32 3.10
C PHE A 790 -16.18 17.79 1.85
N ALA A 791 -16.86 17.93 0.71
CA ALA A 791 -16.24 18.46 -0.50
C ALA A 791 -15.79 19.91 -0.33
N ILE A 792 -16.58 20.75 0.36
CA ILE A 792 -16.17 22.12 0.72
C ILE A 792 -14.92 22.09 1.61
N TYR A 793 -14.86 21.19 2.59
CA TYR A 793 -13.71 21.07 3.47
C TYR A 793 -12.44 20.56 2.77
N PHE A 794 -12.51 19.52 1.95
CA PHE A 794 -11.36 19.06 1.15
C PHE A 794 -10.91 20.14 0.16
N PHE A 795 -11.84 20.88 -0.43
CA PHE A 795 -11.52 22.02 -1.27
C PHE A 795 -10.78 23.11 -0.48
N PHE A 796 -11.24 23.40 0.73
CA PHE A 796 -10.59 24.35 1.63
C PHE A 796 -9.18 23.89 2.02
N LEU A 797 -9.02 22.64 2.45
CA LEU A 797 -7.72 22.06 2.82
C LEU A 797 -6.73 22.04 1.65
N PHE A 798 -7.18 21.69 0.44
CA PHE A 798 -6.35 21.74 -0.77
C PHE A 798 -5.71 23.11 -0.95
N ASN A 799 -6.49 24.17 -0.79
CA ASN A 799 -5.98 25.53 -0.93
C ASN A 799 -5.17 25.98 0.30
N LEU A 800 -5.56 25.56 1.50
CA LEU A 800 -4.89 25.91 2.75
C LEU A 800 -3.48 25.31 2.85
N THR A 801 -3.29 24.11 2.27
CA THR A 801 -2.03 23.35 2.22
C THR A 801 -1.21 23.65 0.96
N ASN A 802 -1.50 24.76 0.27
CA ASN A 802 -0.79 25.21 -0.94
C ASN A 802 -0.81 24.17 -2.08
N GLY A 803 -1.95 23.51 -2.29
CA GLY A 803 -2.20 22.62 -3.42
C GLY A 803 -1.81 21.16 -3.18
N GLN A 804 -1.70 20.72 -1.92
CA GLN A 804 -1.48 19.30 -1.62
C GLN A 804 -2.66 18.47 -2.17
N THR A 805 -2.35 17.52 -3.06
CA THR A 805 -3.37 16.74 -3.77
C THR A 805 -3.79 15.48 -3.03
N ASP A 806 -2.96 14.90 -2.18
CA ASP A 806 -3.31 13.71 -1.38
C ASP A 806 -3.59 14.15 0.06
N LEU A 807 -4.87 14.21 0.43
CA LEU A 807 -5.34 14.70 1.72
C LEU A 807 -6.00 13.56 2.48
N CYS A 808 -5.57 13.30 3.70
CA CYS A 808 -6.20 12.33 4.60
C CYS A 808 -6.54 13.01 5.92
N VAL A 809 -7.81 12.91 6.33
CA VAL A 809 -8.32 13.47 7.59
C VAL A 809 -9.07 12.41 8.38
N GLY A 810 -9.02 12.48 9.71
CA GLY A 810 -9.84 11.63 10.57
C GLY A 810 -11.31 12.04 10.51
N MET A 811 -12.19 11.14 10.10
CA MET A 811 -13.65 11.37 10.13
C MET A 811 -14.25 10.72 11.38
N ASN A 812 -14.84 11.54 12.24
CA ASN A 812 -15.51 11.08 13.46
C ASN A 812 -16.88 10.47 13.11
N ILE A 813 -17.11 9.23 13.57
CA ILE A 813 -18.35 8.47 13.40
C ILE A 813 -19.06 8.38 14.75
N ASN A 814 -20.02 9.29 14.94
CA ASN A 814 -20.66 9.53 16.25
C ASN A 814 -21.77 8.51 16.60
N ASN A 815 -22.20 7.70 15.65
CA ASN A 815 -23.24 6.69 15.88
C ASN A 815 -22.91 5.39 15.14
N ASN A 816 -21.96 4.64 15.69
CA ASN A 816 -21.64 3.29 15.22
C ASN A 816 -22.58 2.23 15.82
N ARG A 817 -23.80 2.59 16.23
CA ARG A 817 -24.83 1.62 16.65
C ARG A 817 -25.58 1.14 15.41
N TYR A 818 -24.84 0.52 14.49
CA TYR A 818 -25.33 0.10 13.16
C TYR A 818 -26.32 -1.07 13.21
N ARG A 819 -26.55 -1.65 14.40
CA ARG A 819 -27.47 -2.76 14.67
C ARG A 819 -28.53 -2.33 15.68
N ASP A 820 -29.76 -2.81 15.51
CA ASP A 820 -30.86 -2.49 16.41
C ASP A 820 -30.58 -2.99 17.84
N GLU A 821 -29.90 -4.13 17.95
CA GLU A 821 -29.46 -4.74 19.20
C GLU A 821 -28.54 -3.81 20.03
N LEU A 822 -27.82 -2.88 19.38
CA LEU A 822 -26.88 -1.97 20.03
C LEU A 822 -27.51 -0.64 20.45
N LYS A 823 -28.73 -0.31 20.02
CA LYS A 823 -29.33 1.02 20.22
C LYS A 823 -29.71 1.33 21.67
N SER A 824 -29.85 0.32 22.53
CA SER A 824 -30.29 0.45 23.93
C SER A 824 -29.17 0.32 24.96
N ILE A 825 -27.91 0.20 24.54
CA ILE A 825 -26.77 -0.09 25.42
C ILE A 825 -26.00 1.19 25.79
N ILE A 826 -25.72 1.45 27.07
CA ILE A 826 -24.78 2.53 27.42
C ILE A 826 -23.34 2.04 27.20
N GLY A 827 -22.54 2.80 26.45
CA GLY A 827 -21.17 2.40 26.11
C GLY A 827 -20.51 3.34 25.10
N LEU A 828 -19.23 3.09 24.79
CA LEU A 828 -18.48 3.83 23.77
C LEU A 828 -18.58 3.15 22.41
N PHE A 829 -19.39 3.68 21.50
CA PHE A 829 -19.49 3.17 20.13
C PHE A 829 -18.84 4.09 19.10
N GLU A 830 -18.38 5.27 19.47
CA GLU A 830 -17.73 6.19 18.54
C GLU A 830 -16.47 5.58 17.92
N ASN A 831 -16.30 5.77 16.61
CA ASN A 831 -15.11 5.36 15.89
C ASN A 831 -14.59 6.53 15.06
N ILE A 832 -13.31 6.49 14.73
CA ILE A 832 -12.67 7.46 13.84
C ILE A 832 -12.13 6.67 12.67
N ILE A 833 -12.49 7.04 11.44
CA ILE A 833 -11.96 6.39 10.25
C ILE A 833 -11.27 7.39 9.35
N PRO A 834 -10.19 6.99 8.66
CA PRO A 834 -9.51 7.91 7.78
C PRO A 834 -10.31 8.14 6.50
N LEU A 835 -10.45 9.40 6.13
CA LEU A 835 -11.08 9.83 4.90
C LEU A 835 -10.00 10.41 3.99
N ARG A 836 -9.48 9.58 3.08
CA ARG A 836 -8.43 9.95 2.13
C ARG A 836 -9.02 10.35 0.79
N CYS A 837 -8.73 11.56 0.33
CA CYS A 837 -9.12 12.06 -0.99
C CYS A 837 -7.87 12.46 -1.80
N GLN A 838 -7.74 11.87 -2.99
CA GLN A 838 -6.73 12.24 -3.97
C GLN A 838 -7.35 13.18 -5.00
N LEU A 839 -6.91 14.44 -4.98
CA LEU A 839 -7.49 15.56 -5.70
C LEU A 839 -6.70 15.87 -6.98
N ASP A 840 -7.42 16.24 -8.04
CA ASP A 840 -6.83 16.81 -9.25
C ASP A 840 -7.06 18.34 -9.27
N PRO A 841 -6.00 19.16 -9.37
CA PRO A 841 -6.10 20.63 -9.44
C PRO A 841 -6.96 21.16 -10.61
N HIS A 842 -7.20 20.35 -11.63
CA HIS A 842 -7.99 20.72 -12.81
C HIS A 842 -9.47 20.36 -12.67
N TRP A 843 -9.86 19.64 -11.61
CA TRP A 843 -11.25 19.29 -11.40
C TRP A 843 -12.12 20.52 -11.19
N SER A 844 -13.37 20.39 -11.63
CA SER A 844 -14.43 21.27 -11.17
C SER A 844 -14.92 20.87 -9.78
N PHE A 845 -15.61 21.79 -9.09
CA PHE A 845 -16.21 21.47 -7.80
C PHE A 845 -17.22 20.30 -7.89
N HIS A 846 -17.93 20.16 -9.02
CA HIS A 846 -18.83 19.03 -9.24
C HIS A 846 -18.08 17.68 -9.30
N GLN A 847 -16.91 17.66 -9.96
CA GLN A 847 -16.08 16.46 -10.03
C GLN A 847 -15.51 16.10 -8.65
N LEU A 848 -15.05 17.11 -7.89
CA LEU A 848 -14.63 16.93 -6.49
C LEU A 848 -15.76 16.34 -5.64
N LEU A 849 -16.96 16.92 -5.71
CA LEU A 849 -18.12 16.45 -4.94
C LEU A 849 -18.47 15.00 -5.26
N LYS A 850 -18.43 14.62 -6.54
CA LYS A 850 -18.63 13.22 -6.96
C LYS A 850 -17.55 12.31 -6.37
N HIS A 851 -16.29 12.70 -6.45
CA HIS A 851 -15.17 11.93 -5.89
C HIS A 851 -15.31 11.74 -4.38
N VAL A 852 -15.52 12.84 -3.64
CA VAL A 852 -15.69 12.81 -2.18
C VAL A 852 -16.88 11.96 -1.77
N ARG A 853 -18.01 12.03 -2.50
CA ARG A 853 -19.16 11.15 -2.28
C ARG A 853 -18.78 9.68 -2.43
N ASP A 854 -18.09 9.32 -3.51
CA ASP A 854 -17.72 7.94 -3.81
C ASP A 854 -16.74 7.39 -2.74
N VAL A 855 -15.77 8.20 -2.32
CA VAL A 855 -14.82 7.89 -1.23
C VAL A 855 -15.54 7.75 0.11
N ALA A 856 -16.36 8.73 0.50
CA ALA A 856 -17.07 8.73 1.77
C ALA A 856 -18.07 7.56 1.87
N THR A 857 -18.80 7.28 0.80
CA THR A 857 -19.74 6.13 0.74
C THR A 857 -19.01 4.80 0.90
N SER A 858 -17.89 4.64 0.20
CA SER A 858 -17.07 3.41 0.29
C SER A 858 -16.43 3.24 1.67
N SER A 859 -15.98 4.34 2.28
CA SER A 859 -15.38 4.35 3.62
C SER A 859 -16.42 4.07 4.72
N MET A 860 -17.59 4.69 4.63
CA MET A 860 -18.70 4.51 5.58
C MET A 860 -19.17 3.06 5.67
N LYS A 861 -19.09 2.30 4.57
CA LYS A 861 -19.40 0.88 4.53
C LYS A 861 -18.56 0.04 5.50
N TYR A 862 -17.31 0.43 5.72
CA TYR A 862 -16.37 -0.24 6.63
C TYR A 862 -16.07 0.60 7.88
N SER A 863 -16.97 1.54 8.22
CA SER A 863 -16.83 2.43 9.38
C SER A 863 -16.83 1.70 10.72
N TYR A 864 -17.33 0.46 10.77
CA TYR A 864 -17.30 -0.38 11.97
C TYR A 864 -15.90 -0.93 12.28
N PHE A 865 -14.97 -0.90 11.31
CA PHE A 865 -13.62 -1.40 11.52
C PHE A 865 -12.82 -0.44 12.41
N PRO A 866 -12.33 -0.89 13.57
CA PRO A 866 -11.75 0.03 14.53
C PRO A 866 -10.46 0.68 14.04
N LEU A 867 -10.29 1.98 14.33
CA LEU A 867 -9.06 2.71 13.98
C LEU A 867 -7.79 1.99 14.43
N GLN A 868 -7.78 1.46 15.66
CA GLN A 868 -6.62 0.74 16.19
C GLN A 868 -6.23 -0.45 15.32
N ARG A 869 -7.21 -1.15 14.71
CA ARG A 869 -6.92 -2.23 13.76
C ARG A 869 -6.38 -1.70 12.43
N ILE A 870 -6.80 -0.52 11.97
CA ILE A 870 -6.20 0.16 10.81
C ILE A 870 -4.74 0.48 11.11
N LEU A 871 -4.46 1.15 12.23
CA LEU A 871 -3.12 1.54 12.65
C LEU A 871 -2.18 0.35 12.83
N ASN A 872 -2.68 -0.76 13.39
CA ASN A 872 -1.88 -1.98 13.58
C ASN A 872 -1.38 -2.59 12.25
N GLN A 873 -1.97 -2.24 11.10
CA GLN A 873 -1.47 -2.65 9.79
C GLN A 873 -0.19 -1.89 9.36
N TYR A 874 0.07 -0.74 9.98
CA TYR A 874 1.15 0.19 9.64
C TYR A 874 2.13 0.34 10.82
N SER A 875 2.88 -0.73 11.12
CA SER A 875 3.77 -0.83 12.29
C SER A 875 4.87 0.23 12.39
N HIS A 876 5.19 0.93 11.30
CA HIS A 876 6.25 1.94 11.19
C HIS A 876 5.75 3.38 11.44
N ILE A 877 4.44 3.58 11.49
CA ILE A 877 3.83 4.91 11.59
C ILE A 877 3.63 5.23 13.06
N SER A 878 4.07 6.42 13.49
CA SER A 878 3.83 6.87 14.85
C SER A 878 2.33 6.90 15.12
N LYS A 879 1.88 6.37 16.25
CA LYS A 879 0.46 6.13 16.55
C LYS A 879 -0.41 7.40 16.53
N HIS A 880 0.18 8.59 16.49
CA HIS A 880 -0.50 9.88 16.63
C HIS A 880 -0.84 10.57 15.31
N ALA A 881 -0.24 10.19 14.18
CA ALA A 881 -0.33 10.98 12.94
C ALA A 881 -1.72 11.02 12.27
N PHE A 882 -2.66 10.14 12.69
CA PHE A 882 -4.07 10.19 12.23
C PHE A 882 -4.97 11.14 13.03
N LEU A 883 -4.48 11.68 14.15
CA LEU A 883 -5.24 12.56 15.03
C LEU A 883 -4.84 14.03 14.86
N ASP A 884 -4.01 14.38 13.88
CA ASP A 884 -3.61 15.78 13.69
C ASP A 884 -4.75 16.62 13.10
N THR A 885 -5.56 16.04 12.20
CA THR A 885 -6.66 16.76 11.56
C THR A 885 -7.92 15.91 11.51
N SER A 886 -9.02 16.44 12.06
CA SER A 886 -10.32 15.75 12.04
C SER A 886 -11.47 16.58 11.46
N LEU A 887 -12.48 15.85 11.02
CA LEU A 887 -13.70 16.36 10.44
C LEU A 887 -14.90 15.62 11.03
N GLU A 888 -15.93 16.37 11.36
CA GLU A 888 -17.15 15.85 11.94
C GLU A 888 -18.37 16.56 11.33
N PHE A 889 -19.46 15.80 11.12
CA PHE A 889 -20.73 16.34 10.68
C PHE A 889 -21.86 15.81 11.58
N ILE A 890 -22.55 16.71 12.26
CA ILE A 890 -23.62 16.39 13.21
C ILE A 890 -24.92 17.01 12.72
N SER A 891 -25.92 16.16 12.45
CA SER A 891 -27.30 16.60 12.27
C SER A 891 -28.13 16.30 13.52
N TYR A 892 -28.83 17.30 14.03
CA TYR A 892 -29.69 17.16 15.20
C TYR A 892 -31.03 17.88 14.97
N LYS A 893 -32.08 17.42 15.65
CA LYS A 893 -33.34 18.18 15.74
C LYS A 893 -33.23 19.08 16.97
N SER A 894 -33.52 20.38 16.85
CA SER A 894 -33.30 21.40 17.92
C SER A 894 -33.95 21.13 19.29
N SER A 895 -34.71 20.05 19.45
CA SER A 895 -34.93 19.44 20.77
C SER A 895 -33.64 19.00 21.48
N ILE A 896 -32.49 19.00 20.80
CA ILE A 896 -31.15 18.74 21.37
C ILE A 896 -30.46 20.03 21.83
N GLY A 897 -30.81 21.19 21.26
CA GLY A 897 -30.33 22.50 21.72
C GLY A 897 -30.98 22.94 23.03
N ASN A 898 -32.24 22.55 23.24
CA ASN A 898 -32.91 22.52 24.54
C ASN A 898 -33.27 21.06 24.81
N ASN A 899 -32.30 20.26 25.26
CA ASN A 899 -32.53 18.88 25.71
C ASN A 899 -33.38 18.91 26.99
N ALA A 900 -34.65 19.24 26.81
CA ALA A 900 -35.63 19.44 27.84
C ALA A 900 -36.28 18.10 28.12
N ILE A 901 -35.82 17.40 29.15
CA ILE A 901 -36.33 16.09 29.53
C ILE A 901 -37.17 16.20 30.79
N MET A 902 -38.27 15.45 30.84
CA MET A 902 -39.04 15.31 32.06
C MET A 902 -38.37 14.27 32.95
N ILE A 903 -38.15 14.61 34.22
CA ILE A 903 -37.80 13.71 35.31
C ILE A 903 -38.92 13.84 36.35
N GLY A 904 -39.83 12.85 36.36
CA GLY A 904 -41.11 12.98 37.06
C GLY A 904 -41.93 14.16 36.50
N ASP A 905 -42.41 15.03 37.39
CA ASP A 905 -43.16 16.24 37.01
C ASP A 905 -42.27 17.46 36.71
N SER A 906 -40.95 17.26 36.73
CA SER A 906 -39.96 18.34 36.60
C SER A 906 -39.22 18.30 35.28
N GLN A 907 -39.15 19.44 34.59
CA GLN A 907 -38.43 19.55 33.33
C GLN A 907 -37.00 20.00 33.59
N LEU A 908 -36.02 19.19 33.20
CA LEU A 908 -34.61 19.54 33.16
C LEU A 908 -34.29 20.09 31.78
N VAL A 909 -33.60 21.22 31.69
CA VAL A 909 -33.16 21.83 30.45
C VAL A 909 -31.63 21.80 30.41
N SER A 910 -31.08 21.18 29.38
CA SER A 910 -29.63 21.25 29.08
C SER A 910 -29.23 22.70 28.84
N LYS A 911 -28.15 23.13 29.48
CA LYS A 911 -27.61 24.49 29.32
C LYS A 911 -26.28 24.41 28.59
N SER A 912 -26.31 23.95 27.34
CA SER A 912 -25.09 23.74 26.54
C SER A 912 -24.57 25.00 25.84
N SER A 913 -25.29 26.14 25.90
CA SER A 913 -25.02 27.31 25.03
C SER A 913 -25.16 28.70 25.68
N SER A 914 -25.44 28.81 26.99
CA SER A 914 -25.72 30.12 27.64
C SER A 914 -24.81 30.49 28.80
N PHE A 915 -23.79 29.69 29.08
CA PHE A 915 -22.60 30.17 29.77
C PHE A 915 -21.52 30.30 28.71
N SER A 916 -21.09 31.52 28.44
CA SER A 916 -19.89 31.83 27.68
C SER A 916 -18.70 31.31 28.46
N ILE A 917 -18.52 29.99 28.47
CA ILE A 917 -17.21 29.37 28.67
C ILE A 917 -16.34 30.06 27.63
N ASN A 918 -15.30 30.78 28.06
CA ASN A 918 -14.40 31.44 27.12
C ASN A 918 -14.02 30.43 26.04
N GLU A 919 -14.18 30.82 24.77
CA GLU A 919 -13.93 29.96 23.60
C GLU A 919 -12.47 29.46 23.51
N ASP A 920 -11.60 29.85 24.45
CA ASP A 920 -10.17 29.48 24.54
C ASP A 920 -9.92 28.19 25.36
N GLU A 921 -10.97 27.45 25.74
CA GLU A 921 -10.89 26.57 26.92
C GLU A 921 -11.38 25.13 26.72
N ILE A 922 -11.66 24.73 25.48
CA ILE A 922 -11.97 23.34 25.10
C ILE A 922 -10.66 22.52 25.10
N LEU A 923 -10.74 21.30 25.66
CA LEU A 923 -9.65 20.33 25.54
C LEU A 923 -9.93 19.42 24.34
N SER A 924 -8.91 19.22 23.50
CA SER A 924 -8.95 18.31 22.36
C SER A 924 -7.66 17.54 22.25
N VAL A 925 -7.76 16.30 21.78
CA VAL A 925 -6.62 15.47 21.38
C VAL A 925 -6.22 15.72 19.93
N PHE A 926 -7.02 16.47 19.16
CA PHE A 926 -6.71 16.84 17.78
C PHE A 926 -5.95 18.16 17.69
N ASP A 927 -5.00 18.25 16.76
CA ASP A 927 -4.28 19.50 16.48
C ASP A 927 -5.14 20.51 15.70
N PHE A 928 -6.02 20.03 14.84
CA PHE A 928 -7.01 20.81 14.11
C PHE A 928 -8.28 19.99 13.89
N SER A 929 -9.46 20.52 14.21
CA SER A 929 -10.73 19.84 13.95
C SER A 929 -11.77 20.80 13.41
N LEU A 930 -12.53 20.38 12.40
CA LEU A 930 -13.73 21.08 11.93
C LEU A 930 -14.97 20.24 12.25
N SER A 931 -15.88 20.77 13.06
CA SER A 931 -17.21 20.19 13.30
C SER A 931 -18.26 21.04 12.62
N ILE A 932 -19.07 20.43 11.75
CA ILE A 932 -20.19 21.08 11.05
C ILE A 932 -21.49 20.59 11.65
N TYR A 933 -22.36 21.52 12.01
CA TYR A 933 -23.63 21.26 12.66
C TYR A 933 -24.78 21.62 11.73
N HIS A 934 -25.81 20.77 11.74
CA HIS A 934 -27.06 20.99 11.02
C HIS A 934 -28.25 20.87 11.97
N ASP A 935 -28.88 22.00 12.24
CA ASP A 935 -30.16 22.06 12.95
C ASP A 935 -31.29 21.76 11.96
N MET A 936 -31.84 20.54 12.06
CA MET A 936 -32.91 20.04 11.20
C MET A 936 -34.27 20.75 11.42
N ASN A 937 -34.46 21.45 12.54
CA ASN A 937 -35.70 22.18 12.80
C ASN A 937 -35.64 23.58 12.20
N MET A 938 -34.49 24.24 12.35
CA MET A 938 -34.25 25.59 11.82
C MET A 938 -33.75 25.57 10.37
N ASN A 939 -33.34 24.40 9.86
CA ASN A 939 -32.65 24.22 8.58
C ASN A 939 -31.42 25.14 8.48
N GLN A 940 -30.66 25.21 9.58
CA GLN A 940 -29.53 26.12 9.74
C GLN A 940 -28.23 25.32 9.86
N LEU A 941 -27.19 25.78 9.18
CA LEU A 941 -25.84 25.25 9.28
C LEU A 941 -24.98 26.19 10.11
N SER A 942 -24.14 25.60 10.95
CA SER A 942 -23.04 26.28 11.63
C SER A 942 -21.81 25.39 11.64
N TYR A 943 -20.66 25.94 12.00
CA TYR A 943 -19.44 25.16 12.16
C TYR A 943 -18.58 25.70 13.29
N THR A 944 -17.74 24.82 13.83
CA THR A 944 -16.76 25.13 14.85
C THR A 944 -15.41 24.60 14.43
N ILE A 945 -14.38 25.45 14.50
CA ILE A 945 -12.98 25.07 14.32
C ILE A 945 -12.34 25.04 15.70
N ASN A 946 -11.74 23.91 16.08
CA ASN A 946 -10.84 23.83 17.23
C ASN A 946 -9.42 23.62 16.70
N ALA A 947 -8.46 24.36 17.22
CA ALA A 947 -7.06 24.23 16.84
C ALA A 947 -6.17 24.29 18.08
N SER A 948 -5.15 23.44 18.14
CA SER A 948 -4.24 23.35 19.29
C SER A 948 -3.54 24.68 19.54
N PHE A 949 -3.65 25.19 20.76
CA PHE A 949 -2.94 26.38 21.22
C PHE A 949 -1.41 26.21 21.16
N ASP A 950 -0.93 24.97 21.21
CA ASP A 950 0.49 24.65 21.10
C ASP A 950 1.05 24.99 19.70
N LEU A 951 0.18 25.03 18.68
CA LEU A 951 0.55 25.16 17.26
C LEU A 951 0.01 26.45 16.60
N PHE A 952 -1.13 26.97 17.08
CA PHE A 952 -1.83 28.09 16.49
C PHE A 952 -2.07 29.22 17.49
N ASN A 953 -1.81 30.46 17.07
CA ASN A 953 -2.29 31.65 17.74
C ASN A 953 -3.75 31.91 17.35
N ARG A 954 -4.54 32.53 18.24
CA ARG A 954 -5.96 32.84 18.00
C ARG A 954 -6.21 33.62 16.71
N ASP A 955 -5.43 34.68 16.44
CA ASP A 955 -5.52 35.48 15.21
C ASP A 955 -5.39 34.64 13.93
N THR A 956 -4.60 33.57 13.97
CA THR A 956 -4.39 32.66 12.83
C THR A 956 -5.63 31.79 12.61
N VAL A 957 -6.19 31.22 13.68
CA VAL A 957 -7.43 30.42 13.63
C VAL A 957 -8.61 31.27 13.16
N GLU A 958 -8.71 32.52 13.62
CA GLU A 958 -9.73 33.47 13.17
C GLU A 958 -9.62 33.75 11.66
N LYS A 959 -8.41 33.96 11.14
CA LYS A 959 -8.20 34.12 9.69
C LYS A 959 -8.53 32.85 8.91
N ILE A 960 -8.19 31.67 9.43
CA ILE A 960 -8.55 30.37 8.84
C ILE A 960 -10.08 30.25 8.76
N SER A 961 -10.80 30.55 9.84
CA SER A 961 -12.27 30.57 9.87
C SER A 961 -12.86 31.56 8.87
N GLN A 962 -12.33 32.79 8.81
CA GLN A 962 -12.77 33.79 7.83
C GLN A 962 -12.58 33.30 6.38
N ARG A 963 -11.45 32.63 6.08
CA ARG A 963 -11.19 32.03 4.76
C ARG A 963 -12.15 30.88 4.46
N PHE A 964 -12.46 30.02 5.44
CA PHE A 964 -13.44 28.95 5.28
C PHE A 964 -14.85 29.50 5.02
N HIS A 965 -15.27 30.53 5.74
CA HIS A 965 -16.55 31.17 5.47
C HIS A 965 -16.59 31.88 4.11
N PHE A 966 -15.49 32.56 3.74
CA PHE A 966 -15.36 33.24 2.45
C PHE A 966 -15.45 32.27 1.26
N ILE A 967 -14.76 31.14 1.33
CA ILE A 967 -14.80 30.13 0.26
C ILE A 967 -16.18 29.46 0.17
N SER A 968 -16.83 29.23 1.31
CA SER A 968 -18.21 28.70 1.34
C SER A 968 -19.18 29.64 0.61
N ASN A 969 -19.08 30.95 0.83
CA ASN A 969 -19.87 31.93 0.09
C ASN A 969 -19.59 31.92 -1.42
N GLN A 970 -18.30 31.88 -1.83
CA GLN A 970 -17.94 31.82 -3.26
C GLN A 970 -18.50 30.57 -3.94
N LEU A 971 -18.46 29.42 -3.25
CA LEU A 971 -19.03 28.18 -3.76
C LEU A 971 -20.55 28.26 -3.88
N SER A 972 -21.25 28.86 -2.91
CA SER A 972 -22.70 29.09 -3.00
C SER A 972 -23.07 29.92 -4.22
N THR A 973 -22.36 31.04 -4.45
CA THR A 973 -22.59 31.87 -5.65
C THR A 973 -22.34 31.08 -6.93
N SER A 974 -21.26 30.29 -6.98
CA SER A 974 -20.93 29.46 -8.14
C SER A 974 -21.97 28.36 -8.41
N ILE A 975 -22.58 27.82 -7.34
CA ILE A 975 -23.69 26.87 -7.40
C ILE A 975 -24.94 27.53 -7.96
N SER A 976 -25.33 28.69 -7.43
CA SER A 976 -26.52 29.43 -7.84
C SER A 976 -26.44 29.93 -9.28
N ASP A 977 -25.25 30.32 -9.75
CA ASP A 977 -25.01 30.76 -11.13
C ASP A 977 -24.79 29.59 -12.13
N ASN A 978 -24.93 28.35 -11.68
CA ASN A 978 -24.69 27.12 -12.45
C ASN A 978 -23.28 27.06 -13.08
N GLN A 979 -22.29 27.67 -12.41
CA GLN A 979 -20.88 27.71 -12.81
C GLN A 979 -20.04 26.65 -12.11
N VAL A 980 -20.66 25.57 -11.62
CA VAL A 980 -20.04 24.48 -10.85
C VAL A 980 -18.96 23.72 -11.64
N ASN A 981 -18.88 23.96 -12.95
CA ASN A 981 -17.86 23.41 -13.85
C ASN A 981 -16.57 24.23 -13.92
N LYS A 982 -16.48 25.38 -13.23
CA LYS A 982 -15.22 26.13 -13.13
C LYS A 982 -14.14 25.29 -12.45
N PRO A 983 -12.89 25.32 -12.95
CA PRO A 983 -11.81 24.56 -12.36
C PRO A 983 -11.42 25.12 -10.98
N MET A 984 -11.03 24.23 -10.08
CA MET A 984 -10.73 24.52 -8.68
C MET A 984 -9.68 25.63 -8.47
N HIS A 985 -8.70 25.73 -9.36
CA HIS A 985 -7.63 26.74 -9.26
C HIS A 985 -8.05 28.19 -9.54
N GLU A 986 -9.27 28.42 -10.06
CA GLU A 986 -9.80 29.78 -10.28
C GLU A 986 -10.38 30.42 -9.01
N LEU A 987 -10.69 29.61 -8.00
CA LEU A 987 -11.22 30.07 -6.71
C LEU A 987 -10.06 30.42 -5.78
N SER A 988 -10.19 31.53 -5.04
CA SER A 988 -9.09 32.10 -4.26
C SER A 988 -9.47 32.24 -2.80
N LEU A 989 -8.61 31.75 -1.90
CA LEU A 989 -8.70 31.97 -0.45
C LEU A 989 -8.25 33.37 -0.02
N ILE A 990 -7.68 34.19 -0.92
CA ILE A 990 -7.17 35.52 -0.55
C ILE A 990 -8.36 36.45 -0.28
N LEU A 991 -8.46 36.87 0.98
CA LEU A 991 -9.48 37.79 1.46
C LEU A 991 -9.31 39.17 0.81
N SER A 992 -10.39 39.93 0.72
CA SER A 992 -10.37 41.25 0.05
C SER A 992 -9.36 42.23 0.68
N ASN A 993 -9.20 42.20 2.00
CA ASN A 993 -8.21 42.99 2.73
C ASN A 993 -6.76 42.56 2.44
N GLU A 994 -6.51 41.26 2.28
CA GLU A 994 -5.19 40.72 1.93
C GLU A 994 -4.77 41.10 0.51
N ARG A 995 -5.70 41.09 -0.45
CA ARG A 995 -5.44 41.59 -1.82
C ARG A 995 -4.97 43.04 -1.80
N TYR A 996 -5.62 43.88 -0.99
CA TYR A 996 -5.23 45.27 -0.81
C TYR A 996 -3.82 45.40 -0.21
N LEU A 997 -3.49 44.60 0.81
CA LEU A 997 -2.15 44.57 1.40
C LEU A 997 -1.07 44.16 0.38
N MET A 998 -1.32 43.15 -0.45
CA MET A 998 -0.39 42.75 -1.50
C MET A 998 -0.16 43.86 -2.53
N GLN A 999 -1.22 44.60 -2.89
CA GLN A 999 -1.12 45.75 -3.79
C GLN A 999 -0.31 46.89 -3.16
N SER A 1000 -0.51 47.17 -1.87
CA SER A 1000 0.21 48.24 -1.18
C SER A 1000 1.70 47.94 -1.01
N LEU A 1001 2.06 46.69 -0.68
CA LEU A 1001 3.46 46.24 -0.60
C LEU A 1001 4.17 46.31 -1.97
N ASN A 1002 3.46 46.08 -3.07
CA ASN A 1002 4.01 46.13 -4.42
C ASN A 1002 4.02 47.54 -5.05
N ASN A 1003 3.53 48.56 -4.35
CA ASN A 1003 3.54 49.94 -4.84
C ASN A 1003 4.93 50.60 -4.66
N THR A 1004 5.93 50.05 -5.33
CA THR A 1004 7.37 50.42 -5.19
C THR A 1004 7.89 51.23 -6.37
N GLN A 1005 7.01 51.74 -7.24
CA GLN A 1005 7.41 52.53 -8.40
C GLN A 1005 8.06 53.86 -7.96
N MET A 1006 9.33 54.04 -8.34
CA MET A 1006 10.09 55.28 -8.13
C MET A 1006 10.74 55.71 -9.44
N SER A 1007 10.63 56.99 -9.78
CA SER A 1007 11.27 57.55 -10.97
C SER A 1007 12.73 57.93 -10.67
N PHE A 1008 13.67 57.31 -11.36
CA PHE A 1008 15.07 57.74 -11.36
C PHE A 1008 15.26 58.97 -12.26
N SER A 1009 16.11 59.92 -11.87
CA SER A 1009 16.35 61.16 -12.63
C SER A 1009 17.07 60.94 -13.96
N SER A 1010 17.84 59.86 -14.08
CA SER A 1010 18.60 59.49 -15.29
C SER A 1010 18.47 57.98 -15.58
N PRO A 1011 17.28 57.48 -15.96
CA PRO A 1011 17.05 56.03 -16.13
C PRO A 1011 17.75 55.40 -17.35
N LEU A 1012 18.37 56.25 -18.19
CA LEU A 1012 19.01 55.87 -19.44
C LEU A 1012 20.54 56.05 -19.42
N THR A 1013 21.14 56.44 -18.29
CA THR A 1013 22.58 56.63 -18.17
C THR A 1013 23.28 55.40 -17.58
N CYS A 1014 24.40 55.01 -18.17
CA CYS A 1014 25.27 53.97 -17.63
C CYS A 1014 26.14 54.51 -16.48
N ILE A 1015 26.62 53.63 -15.60
CA ILE A 1015 27.42 53.99 -14.42
C ILE A 1015 28.66 54.80 -14.81
N HIS A 1016 29.38 54.41 -15.87
CA HIS A 1016 30.55 55.15 -16.34
C HIS A 1016 30.23 56.55 -16.88
N HIS A 1017 29.03 56.79 -17.41
CA HIS A 1017 28.59 58.13 -17.83
C HIS A 1017 28.37 59.04 -16.61
N GLU A 1018 27.71 58.53 -15.56
CA GLU A 1018 27.53 59.24 -14.30
C GLU A 1018 28.88 59.47 -13.61
N PHE A 1019 29.81 58.52 -13.67
CA PHE A 1019 31.17 58.70 -13.17
C PHE A 1019 31.87 59.88 -13.86
N VAL A 1020 31.88 59.93 -15.19
CA VAL A 1020 32.46 61.06 -15.95
C VAL A 1020 31.79 62.39 -15.56
N TYR A 1021 30.47 62.39 -15.41
CA TYR A 1021 29.73 63.57 -14.95
C TYR A 1021 30.19 64.04 -13.55
N GLN A 1022 30.43 63.11 -12.62
CA GLN A 1022 30.97 63.43 -11.29
C GLN A 1022 32.42 63.94 -11.36
N VAL A 1023 33.26 63.36 -12.23
CA VAL A 1023 34.63 63.84 -12.45
C VAL A 1023 34.64 65.30 -12.92
N MET A 1024 33.74 65.65 -13.84
CA MET A 1024 33.61 67.04 -14.32
C MET A 1024 33.19 68.02 -13.22
N LYS A 1025 32.37 67.57 -12.26
CA LYS A 1025 31.95 68.39 -11.11
C LYS A 1025 33.00 68.49 -10.02
N HIS A 1026 33.75 67.42 -9.78
CA HIS A 1026 34.59 67.25 -8.60
C HIS A 1026 35.97 66.66 -8.92
N PRO A 1027 36.75 67.25 -9.85
CA PRO A 1027 37.93 66.61 -10.42
C PRO A 1027 39.04 66.33 -9.39
N GLN A 1028 39.23 67.24 -8.42
CA GLN A 1028 40.30 67.17 -7.42
C GLN A 1028 39.89 66.48 -6.12
N LYS A 1029 38.63 66.00 -6.02
CA LYS A 1029 38.22 65.24 -4.83
C LYS A 1029 38.80 63.84 -4.90
N LEU A 1030 39.14 63.29 -3.74
CA LEU A 1030 39.52 61.89 -3.61
C LEU A 1030 38.39 60.98 -4.11
N ALA A 1031 38.69 60.05 -5.02
CA ALA A 1031 37.72 59.11 -5.59
C ALA A 1031 37.90 57.69 -5.03
N ILE A 1032 39.14 57.20 -4.97
CA ILE A 1032 39.47 55.88 -4.41
C ILE A 1032 40.75 55.94 -3.58
N GLU A 1033 40.78 55.17 -2.49
CA GLU A 1033 41.90 55.06 -1.55
C GLU A 1033 42.05 53.61 -1.08
N LEU A 1034 43.29 53.13 -1.01
CA LEU A 1034 43.64 51.85 -0.43
C LEU A 1034 45.02 51.97 0.21
N ASP A 1035 45.08 51.80 1.53
CA ASP A 1035 46.28 51.99 2.35
C ASP A 1035 46.93 53.37 2.10
N GLU A 1036 48.18 53.43 1.64
CA GLU A 1036 48.90 54.69 1.35
C GLU A 1036 48.70 55.19 -0.09
N GLN A 1037 47.90 54.49 -0.90
CA GLN A 1037 47.64 54.86 -2.30
C GLN A 1037 46.27 55.51 -2.46
N SER A 1038 46.22 56.62 -3.19
CA SER A 1038 45.01 57.41 -3.38
C SER A 1038 44.95 58.01 -4.79
N LEU A 1039 43.77 58.03 -5.40
CA LEU A 1039 43.52 58.73 -6.67
C LEU A 1039 42.32 59.68 -6.54
N THR A 1040 42.50 60.90 -7.02
CA THR A 1040 41.40 61.85 -7.24
C THR A 1040 40.52 61.40 -8.40
N TYR A 1041 39.33 61.99 -8.55
CA TYR A 1041 38.42 61.71 -9.68
C TYR A 1041 39.11 61.93 -11.04
N CYS A 1042 39.91 62.99 -11.18
CA CYS A 1042 40.62 63.29 -12.42
C CYS A 1042 41.72 62.27 -12.71
N GLU A 1043 42.51 61.86 -11.70
CA GLU A 1043 43.56 60.85 -11.85
C GLU A 1043 42.98 59.46 -12.13
N LEU A 1044 41.86 59.11 -11.49
CA LEU A 1044 41.15 57.86 -11.78
C LEU A 1044 40.59 57.86 -13.20
N LEU A 1045 39.97 58.96 -13.65
CA LEU A 1045 39.46 59.06 -15.02
C LEU A 1045 40.59 58.92 -16.04
N TYR A 1046 41.74 59.54 -15.79
CA TYR A 1046 42.92 59.41 -16.65
C TYR A 1046 43.37 57.94 -16.78
N CYS A 1047 43.50 57.23 -15.65
CA CYS A 1047 43.84 55.81 -15.65
C CYS A 1047 42.81 54.95 -16.40
N VAL A 1048 41.53 55.24 -16.19
CA VAL A 1048 40.41 54.52 -16.84
C VAL A 1048 40.42 54.76 -18.35
N GLN A 1049 40.55 56.01 -18.80
CA GLN A 1049 40.56 56.35 -20.22
C GLN A 1049 41.74 55.74 -20.97
N ILE A 1050 42.93 55.74 -20.36
CA ILE A 1050 44.12 55.10 -20.95
C ILE A 1050 43.89 53.60 -21.10
N LEU A 1051 43.41 52.93 -20.05
CA LEU A 1051 43.17 51.50 -20.12
C LEU A 1051 42.06 51.19 -21.13
N SER A 1052 40.95 51.93 -21.15
CA SER A 1052 39.88 51.75 -22.14
C SER A 1052 40.40 51.89 -23.57
N LEU A 1053 41.16 52.95 -23.88
CA LEU A 1053 41.77 53.13 -25.20
C LEU A 1053 42.75 52.00 -25.54
N HIS A 1054 43.48 51.50 -24.55
CA HIS A 1054 44.36 50.35 -24.73
C HIS A 1054 43.59 49.08 -25.08
N LEU A 1055 42.46 48.83 -24.38
CA LEU A 1055 41.55 47.72 -24.67
C LEU A 1055 41.01 47.79 -26.10
N ILE A 1056 40.59 48.98 -26.54
CA ILE A 1056 40.02 49.19 -27.89
C ILE A 1056 41.09 49.09 -28.98
N ASN A 1057 42.20 49.80 -28.83
CA ASN A 1057 43.17 49.95 -29.92
C ASN A 1057 44.08 48.72 -30.08
N LYS A 1058 44.50 48.12 -28.96
CA LYS A 1058 45.43 46.99 -28.97
C LYS A 1058 44.72 45.64 -29.02
N TYR A 1059 43.65 45.49 -28.24
CA TYR A 1059 42.93 44.21 -28.12
C TYR A 1059 41.64 44.17 -28.92
N VAL A 1060 41.25 45.27 -29.57
CA VAL A 1060 40.08 45.36 -30.46
C VAL A 1060 38.81 44.92 -29.74
N VAL A 1061 38.67 45.38 -28.48
CA VAL A 1061 37.45 45.16 -27.69
C VAL A 1061 36.27 45.84 -28.37
N VAL A 1062 35.17 45.11 -28.50
CA VAL A 1062 33.90 45.61 -29.06
C VAL A 1062 32.80 45.67 -28.00
N PRO A 1063 31.77 46.51 -28.18
CA PRO A 1063 30.63 46.56 -27.26
C PRO A 1063 29.99 45.18 -27.05
N GLY A 1064 29.71 44.85 -25.79
CA GLY A 1064 29.15 43.55 -25.38
C GLY A 1064 30.17 42.42 -25.22
N GLU A 1065 31.45 42.65 -25.52
CA GLU A 1065 32.49 41.62 -25.33
C GLU A 1065 32.78 41.37 -23.85
N ILE A 1066 32.73 40.10 -23.42
CA ILE A 1066 33.01 39.74 -22.02
C ILE A 1066 34.50 39.77 -21.75
N ILE A 1067 34.91 40.58 -20.78
CA ILE A 1067 36.28 40.71 -20.34
C ILE A 1067 36.36 40.19 -18.90
N CYS A 1068 37.10 39.09 -18.74
CA CYS A 1068 37.36 38.55 -17.43
C CYS A 1068 38.42 39.38 -16.70
N GLN A 1069 38.25 39.59 -15.40
CA GLN A 1069 39.21 40.31 -14.58
C GLN A 1069 39.57 39.48 -13.35
N CYS A 1070 40.85 39.12 -13.23
CA CYS A 1070 41.40 38.30 -12.15
C CYS A 1070 42.47 39.06 -11.35
N VAL A 1071 42.00 39.94 -10.47
CA VAL A 1071 42.84 40.77 -9.59
C VAL A 1071 42.36 40.71 -8.15
N GLU A 1072 43.30 40.89 -7.22
CA GLU A 1072 42.94 41.10 -5.81
C GLU A 1072 42.43 42.54 -5.59
N ARG A 1073 41.87 42.78 -4.41
CA ARG A 1073 41.40 44.12 -3.99
C ARG A 1073 42.55 45.12 -4.10
N SER A 1074 42.44 46.06 -5.04
CA SER A 1074 43.49 47.01 -5.42
C SER A 1074 42.86 48.21 -6.15
N LEU A 1075 43.58 49.33 -6.29
CA LEU A 1075 43.12 50.44 -7.15
C LEU A 1075 42.91 49.98 -8.60
N SER A 1076 43.76 49.05 -9.08
CA SER A 1076 43.65 48.39 -10.39
C SER A 1076 42.32 47.65 -10.58
N MET A 1077 41.68 47.16 -9.51
CA MET A 1077 40.39 46.50 -9.61
C MET A 1077 39.30 47.47 -10.10
N VAL A 1078 39.23 48.66 -9.50
CA VAL A 1078 38.24 49.69 -9.86
C VAL A 1078 38.54 50.26 -11.24
N ILE A 1079 39.82 50.52 -11.53
CA ILE A 1079 40.27 50.96 -12.86
C ILE A 1079 39.84 49.95 -13.91
N GLY A 1080 40.10 48.65 -13.70
CA GLY A 1080 39.73 47.59 -14.62
C GLY A 1080 38.22 47.52 -14.91
N ILE A 1081 37.39 47.55 -13.86
CA ILE A 1081 35.92 47.51 -13.99
C ILE A 1081 35.43 48.69 -14.85
N MET A 1082 35.78 49.92 -14.47
CA MET A 1082 35.32 51.10 -15.19
C MET A 1082 35.90 51.19 -16.61
N SER A 1083 37.11 50.67 -16.81
CA SER A 1083 37.73 50.69 -18.14
C SER A 1083 37.09 49.70 -19.10
N ILE A 1084 36.70 48.52 -18.59
CA ILE A 1084 35.92 47.52 -19.35
C ILE A 1084 34.58 48.14 -19.74
N GLU A 1085 33.85 48.70 -18.78
CA GLU A 1085 32.55 49.33 -19.04
C GLU A 1085 32.66 50.51 -20.03
N MET A 1086 33.66 51.38 -19.88
CA MET A 1086 33.88 52.52 -20.76
C MET A 1086 34.36 52.11 -22.16
N ALA A 1087 35.00 50.94 -22.30
CA ALA A 1087 35.29 50.33 -23.60
C ALA A 1087 34.06 49.63 -24.24
N GLY A 1088 32.93 49.58 -23.52
CA GLY A 1088 31.72 48.86 -23.90
C GLY A 1088 31.75 47.36 -23.63
N GLY A 1089 32.80 46.85 -22.98
CA GLY A 1089 32.89 45.45 -22.58
C GLY A 1089 32.03 45.12 -21.36
N VAL A 1090 31.80 43.83 -21.15
CA VAL A 1090 31.06 43.28 -20.02
C VAL A 1090 32.03 42.74 -18.99
N TYR A 1091 32.01 43.31 -17.77
CA TYR A 1091 32.92 42.92 -16.70
C TYR A 1091 32.56 41.54 -16.13
N CYS A 1092 33.54 40.63 -16.06
CA CYS A 1092 33.37 39.35 -15.39
C CYS A 1092 34.44 39.12 -14.32
N PRO A 1093 34.12 39.19 -13.01
CA PRO A 1093 35.08 38.95 -11.94
C PRO A 1093 35.52 37.49 -11.88
N LEU A 1094 36.82 37.29 -11.72
CA LEU A 1094 37.45 36.02 -11.40
C LEU A 1094 38.22 36.15 -10.09
N SER A 1095 38.00 35.22 -9.16
CA SER A 1095 38.70 35.20 -7.88
C SER A 1095 40.12 34.63 -8.04
N PRO A 1096 41.19 35.39 -7.72
CA PRO A 1096 42.56 34.88 -7.76
C PRO A 1096 42.82 33.69 -6.82
N ARG A 1097 41.92 33.46 -5.86
CA ARG A 1097 42.00 32.35 -4.89
C ARG A 1097 41.39 31.06 -5.44
N ASP A 1098 40.69 31.12 -6.57
CA ASP A 1098 40.08 29.94 -7.18
C ASP A 1098 41.17 29.04 -7.78
N PRO A 1099 41.02 27.70 -7.70
CA PRO A 1099 41.95 26.80 -8.37
C PRO A 1099 42.03 27.07 -9.87
N GLN A 1100 43.23 26.93 -10.45
CA GLN A 1100 43.50 27.25 -11.85
C GLN A 1100 42.53 26.60 -12.84
N HIS A 1101 42.15 25.33 -12.61
CA HIS A 1101 41.18 24.62 -13.44
C HIS A 1101 39.78 25.29 -13.43
N ARG A 1102 39.35 25.82 -12.28
CA ARG A 1102 38.07 26.55 -12.15
C ARG A 1102 38.13 27.87 -12.92
N LEU A 1103 39.22 28.62 -12.78
CA LEU A 1103 39.43 29.86 -13.55
C LEU A 1103 39.38 29.62 -15.06
N HIS A 1104 40.04 28.57 -15.56
CA HIS A 1104 40.00 28.21 -16.98
C HIS A 1104 38.61 27.80 -17.44
N THR A 1105 37.87 27.07 -16.60
CA THR A 1105 36.49 26.68 -16.89
C THR A 1105 35.61 27.92 -17.04
N LEU A 1106 35.71 28.88 -16.12
CA LEU A 1106 34.93 30.12 -16.14
C LEU A 1106 35.28 30.98 -17.37
N VAL A 1107 36.56 31.18 -17.67
CA VAL A 1107 36.99 31.91 -18.88
C VAL A 1107 36.50 31.24 -20.16
N LYS A 1108 36.54 29.90 -20.22
CA LYS A 1108 36.02 29.14 -21.36
C LYS A 1108 34.51 29.29 -21.50
N GLN A 1109 33.77 29.32 -20.39
CA GLN A 1109 32.32 29.53 -20.39
C GLN A 1109 31.92 30.94 -20.83
N THR A 1110 32.70 31.96 -20.47
CA THR A 1110 32.49 33.34 -20.94
C THR A 1110 32.96 33.56 -22.36
N GLN A 1111 33.72 32.62 -22.93
CA GLN A 1111 34.44 32.78 -24.20
C GLN A 1111 35.33 34.03 -24.23
N SER A 1112 35.77 34.49 -23.05
CA SER A 1112 36.55 35.70 -22.94
C SER A 1112 37.94 35.49 -23.55
N ARG A 1113 38.30 36.36 -24.50
CA ARG A 1113 39.60 36.31 -25.19
C ARG A 1113 40.70 37.00 -24.41
N LEU A 1114 40.31 37.89 -23.49
CA LEU A 1114 41.19 38.77 -22.73
C LEU A 1114 40.87 38.67 -21.24
N VAL A 1115 41.90 38.37 -20.44
CA VAL A 1115 41.83 38.44 -18.99
C VAL A 1115 42.68 39.61 -18.49
N LEU A 1116 42.07 40.56 -17.79
CA LEU A 1116 42.78 41.60 -17.07
C LEU A 1116 43.24 41.03 -15.73
N ALA A 1117 44.55 40.91 -15.52
CA ALA A 1117 45.15 40.28 -14.36
C ALA A 1117 46.16 41.23 -13.70
N HIS A 1118 46.65 40.86 -12.53
CA HIS A 1118 47.80 41.49 -11.90
C HIS A 1118 49.05 40.69 -12.28
N TRP A 1119 50.26 41.30 -12.23
CA TRP A 1119 51.50 40.60 -12.55
C TRP A 1119 51.65 39.25 -11.80
N SER A 1120 51.16 39.17 -10.55
CA SER A 1120 51.23 37.96 -9.73
C SER A 1120 50.22 36.87 -10.10
N THR A 1121 49.09 37.22 -10.72
CA THR A 1121 48.03 36.26 -11.14
C THR A 1121 48.08 35.95 -12.63
N LYS A 1122 48.88 36.70 -13.39
CA LYS A 1122 49.05 36.55 -14.84
C LYS A 1122 49.48 35.15 -15.27
N SER A 1123 50.34 34.49 -14.47
CA SER A 1123 50.84 33.13 -14.73
C SER A 1123 49.80 32.02 -14.56
N MET A 1124 48.62 32.33 -13.99
CA MET A 1124 47.54 31.35 -13.83
C MET A 1124 46.82 31.02 -15.14
N PHE A 1125 47.05 31.78 -16.21
CA PHE A 1125 46.43 31.59 -17.53
C PHE A 1125 47.47 31.09 -18.55
N ASN A 1126 47.14 30.01 -19.29
CA ASN A 1126 48.06 29.32 -20.23
C ASN A 1126 48.12 29.97 -21.63
N ASP A 1127 49.00 29.46 -22.49
CA ASP A 1127 49.18 29.82 -23.91
C ASP A 1127 47.88 29.66 -24.72
N GLY A 1128 47.10 30.73 -24.82
CA GLY A 1128 45.85 30.77 -25.61
C GLY A 1128 44.86 31.85 -25.17
N ILE A 1129 44.98 32.35 -23.94
CA ILE A 1129 44.21 33.49 -23.42
C ILE A 1129 45.15 34.69 -23.31
N VAL A 1130 44.79 35.83 -23.90
CA VAL A 1130 45.58 37.05 -23.77
C VAL A 1130 45.42 37.59 -22.35
N SER A 1131 46.53 37.80 -21.63
CA SER A 1131 46.49 38.39 -20.29
C SER A 1131 47.22 39.73 -20.24
N PHE A 1132 46.53 40.75 -19.72
CA PHE A 1132 47.07 42.10 -19.56
C PHE A 1132 47.29 42.41 -18.07
N ASP A 1133 48.46 42.96 -17.73
CA ASP A 1133 48.75 43.40 -16.36
C ASP A 1133 48.22 44.81 -16.13
N ILE A 1134 47.11 44.92 -15.39
CA ILE A 1134 46.46 46.21 -15.09
C ILE A 1134 47.39 47.13 -14.30
N GLY A 1135 48.26 46.56 -13.45
CA GLY A 1135 49.17 47.33 -12.60
C GLY A 1135 50.14 48.22 -13.39
N SER A 1136 50.45 47.83 -14.63
CA SER A 1136 51.33 48.60 -15.53
C SER A 1136 50.79 50.00 -15.86
N ILE A 1137 49.47 50.21 -15.79
CA ILE A 1137 48.81 51.51 -16.03
C ILE A 1137 49.14 52.52 -14.93
N LEU A 1138 49.26 52.08 -13.67
CA LEU A 1138 49.59 52.96 -12.54
C LEU A 1138 51.04 53.48 -12.62
N THR A 1139 51.90 52.78 -13.35
CA THR A 1139 53.31 53.17 -13.58
C THR A 1139 53.53 53.80 -14.96
N TYR A 1140 52.46 54.00 -15.73
CA TYR A 1140 52.51 54.52 -17.09
C TYR A 1140 52.79 56.04 -17.06
N ASN A 1141 54.07 56.41 -17.11
CA ASN A 1141 54.53 57.80 -17.00
C ASN A 1141 54.57 58.58 -18.34
N ASP A 1142 53.83 58.15 -19.36
CA ASP A 1142 53.75 58.88 -20.63
C ASP A 1142 52.65 59.97 -20.55
N VAL A 1143 52.96 61.05 -19.82
CA VAL A 1143 52.08 62.21 -19.58
C VAL A 1143 51.86 63.03 -20.89
N THR A 1144 52.35 62.56 -22.03
CA THR A 1144 52.33 63.26 -23.33
C THR A 1144 51.51 62.60 -24.44
N SER A 1145 50.85 61.46 -24.20
CA SER A 1145 49.91 60.91 -25.20
C SER A 1145 48.54 61.60 -25.10
N ASP A 1146 48.16 62.37 -26.13
CA ASP A 1146 46.81 62.91 -26.28
C ASP A 1146 45.78 61.76 -26.16
N ILE A 1147 44.95 61.77 -25.11
CA ILE A 1147 43.86 60.82 -24.94
C ILE A 1147 42.82 61.11 -26.03
N ASP A 1148 42.57 60.14 -26.91
CA ASP A 1148 41.55 60.23 -27.95
C ASP A 1148 40.13 60.08 -27.34
N VAL A 1149 39.66 61.16 -26.73
CA VAL A 1149 38.33 61.24 -26.09
C VAL A 1149 37.21 61.09 -27.13
N ASP A 1150 37.44 61.51 -28.37
CA ASP A 1150 36.49 61.35 -29.48
C ASP A 1150 36.28 59.86 -29.80
N ARG A 1151 37.35 59.06 -29.76
CA ARG A 1151 37.25 57.61 -29.91
C ARG A 1151 36.46 56.96 -28.79
N LEU A 1152 36.71 57.33 -27.53
CA LEU A 1152 35.95 56.79 -26.38
C LEU A 1152 34.48 57.19 -26.43
N SER A 1153 34.18 58.45 -26.75
CA SER A 1153 32.81 58.95 -26.85
C SER A 1153 32.03 58.39 -28.04
N SER A 1154 32.72 57.83 -29.05
CA SER A 1154 32.08 57.13 -30.17
C SER A 1154 31.53 55.75 -29.82
N ILE A 1155 31.90 55.19 -28.66
CA ILE A 1155 31.41 53.89 -28.19
C ILE A 1155 29.99 54.06 -27.66
N THR A 1156 29.04 53.34 -28.25
CA THR A 1156 27.63 53.42 -27.86
C THR A 1156 27.30 52.28 -26.90
N VAL A 1157 26.98 52.60 -25.65
CA VAL A 1157 26.48 51.67 -24.62
C VAL A 1157 25.25 52.30 -23.98
N THR A 1158 24.23 51.48 -23.73
CA THR A 1158 22.93 51.87 -23.19
C THR A 1158 22.67 51.20 -21.84
N SER A 1159 21.70 51.71 -21.07
CA SER A 1159 21.30 51.08 -19.80
C SER A 1159 20.64 49.70 -19.96
N SER A 1160 20.29 49.30 -21.19
CA SER A 1160 19.81 47.95 -21.51
C SER A 1160 20.91 46.93 -21.82
N ASP A 1161 22.15 47.38 -21.99
CA ASP A 1161 23.28 46.49 -22.24
C ASP A 1161 23.77 45.84 -20.93
N ILE A 1162 24.35 44.64 -21.04
CA ILE A 1162 24.85 43.89 -19.88
C ILE A 1162 26.04 44.63 -19.29
N ALA A 1163 25.98 45.01 -18.01
CA ALA A 1163 27.09 45.66 -17.32
C ALA A 1163 28.15 44.65 -16.85
N TYR A 1164 27.71 43.52 -16.30
CA TYR A 1164 28.60 42.51 -15.74
C TYR A 1164 28.04 41.10 -15.83
N ILE A 1165 28.91 40.09 -15.66
CA ILE A 1165 28.52 38.69 -15.50
C ILE A 1165 29.10 38.14 -14.20
N ILE A 1166 28.24 37.76 -13.26
CA ILE A 1166 28.64 37.14 -11.99
C ILE A 1166 28.27 35.66 -12.00
N PHE A 1167 29.24 34.81 -11.64
CA PHE A 1167 29.00 33.38 -11.50
C PHE A 1167 28.50 33.01 -10.10
N THR A 1168 27.44 32.23 -10.04
CA THR A 1168 26.91 31.64 -8.80
C THR A 1168 27.15 30.13 -8.78
N SER A 1169 27.15 29.53 -7.58
CA SER A 1169 27.23 28.07 -7.42
C SER A 1169 25.97 27.44 -8.02
N GLY A 1170 26.10 26.80 -9.18
CA GLY A 1170 25.00 26.04 -9.77
C GLY A 1170 24.75 24.77 -8.97
N SER A 1171 23.48 24.45 -8.70
CA SER A 1171 23.04 23.20 -8.07
C SER A 1171 23.51 21.92 -8.78
N THR A 1172 23.93 22.05 -10.05
CA THR A 1172 24.47 20.97 -10.89
C THR A 1172 25.98 20.78 -10.77
N GLY A 1173 26.65 21.51 -9.88
CA GLY A 1173 28.12 21.51 -9.73
C GLY A 1173 28.88 22.34 -10.78
N VAL A 1174 28.18 22.84 -11.81
CA VAL A 1174 28.72 23.74 -12.84
C VAL A 1174 28.27 25.18 -12.53
N PRO A 1175 29.19 26.16 -12.42
CA PRO A 1175 28.83 27.56 -12.18
C PRO A 1175 27.89 28.12 -13.25
N LYS A 1176 26.89 28.92 -12.84
CA LYS A 1176 25.93 29.58 -13.74
C LYS A 1176 26.21 31.08 -13.83
N ALA A 1177 26.23 31.61 -15.04
CA ALA A 1177 26.42 33.04 -15.31
C ALA A 1177 25.10 33.80 -15.14
N VAL A 1178 25.07 34.75 -14.20
CA VAL A 1178 24.01 35.77 -14.06
C VAL A 1178 24.45 36.98 -14.88
N ARG A 1179 23.60 37.42 -15.80
CA ARG A 1179 23.82 38.57 -16.70
C ARG A 1179 22.99 39.75 -16.24
#